data_AF-A0A9E1ICC2-F1
#
_entry.id   AF-A0A9E1ICC2-F1
#
_cell.length_a   1.000
_cell.length_b   1.000
_cell.length_c   1.000
_cell.angle_alpha   90.00
_cell.angle_beta   90.00
_cell.angle_gamma   90.00
#
_symmetry.space_group_name_H-M   'P 1'
#
loop_
_entity.id
_entity.type
_entity.pdbx_description
1 polymer ?
#
loop_
_entity_poly.entity_id
_entity_poly.type
_entity_poly.pdbx_seq_one_letter_code
_entity_poly.pdbx_strand_id
1 'polypeptide(L)'
;MLMKLGLQMALITGFGLMSVVAFADPPKEGEKDEAEKVADDKDEADEAKNEADKSDESAEEEPSKESDDTEDVDGEGDEDDDDDAADDVEGDDGEDVEDGEDAEAEAEPLPPPDPRNIVVINDLHFGLGQMDDGTWDNRDDFRWTRALSTFLDEVLKSGEPTDLVVAGGLLELWQPPADVSCKGPDCSGKQWTAIAKAVVEAHTLDLALIGRFSQQNNNVVYVLPGLHDQALEEDEVWALVNEAMRVEVDEAALELLVPVTFEPEPVEEEPAAEGEEGEGGEEEEDLLADEEDDLLAGEEEEEEVVEEEDPEPEIELGPHMIFRVTDGVWASPDGQVVVDPGQSYVAAAKFAQSLINASENDKPLIDNLRPGAMGAMFAMGSNDDWEDAEQVASVFHDFSLITTPTQRRKGLMDAGTDEEPKWNLKKARKRGHLLYVDLLDPDVPVRPLLLNAEGNRWLNVRNALTQRVASLEDDELLAFCDRMAIHNSIYGARGAYPRCDGYRGTTTRISKGREAWLTKRLEPFGEKYRAMGTYIYGSTHAAEFWSVAMPERSRPVAVYNSGAFQRLFDPLTHRSLTAKLLGKEVVDLTADDLDQTLGSFDLRHLPACYSTVMVRYEDETPTASFKNWYLPKKAETGELLEACDEKCGWVSEQCMD
;
A
#
# COMPACT_ATOMS: atom_id res chain seq x y z
N MET A 1 38.55 -32.89 -21.09
CA MET A 1 39.61 -33.58 -21.85
C MET A 1 40.90 -32.75 -21.75
N LEU A 2 41.90 -33.25 -21.01
CA LEU A 2 43.34 -32.93 -20.99
C LEU A 2 43.87 -31.46 -21.03
N MET A 3 44.59 -31.14 -19.94
CA MET A 3 45.88 -30.40 -19.86
C MET A 3 45.95 -28.92 -20.28
N LYS A 4 46.22 -28.06 -19.28
CA LYS A 4 47.46 -27.25 -19.20
C LYS A 4 47.51 -26.50 -17.85
N LEU A 5 48.42 -26.96 -16.98
CA LEU A 5 48.81 -26.27 -15.75
C LEU A 5 50.26 -25.80 -15.96
N GLY A 6 50.41 -24.48 -16.05
CA GLY A 6 51.69 -23.77 -16.18
C GLY A 6 52.08 -23.18 -14.84
N LEU A 7 53.20 -23.69 -14.32
CA LEU A 7 53.88 -23.37 -13.08
C LEU A 7 54.51 -21.96 -13.12
N GLN A 8 54.28 -21.11 -12.10
CA GLN A 8 55.27 -20.14 -11.64
C GLN A 8 55.19 -19.98 -10.10
N MET A 9 56.20 -20.54 -9.43
CA MET A 9 56.59 -20.19 -8.07
C MET A 9 57.42 -18.90 -8.09
N ALA A 10 57.19 -18.01 -7.12
CA ALA A 10 58.26 -17.23 -6.50
C ALA A 10 57.94 -17.01 -5.02
N LEU A 11 58.76 -17.65 -4.19
CA LEU A 11 58.88 -17.51 -2.74
C LEU A 11 59.31 -16.08 -2.35
N ILE A 12 58.63 -15.49 -1.36
CA ILE A 12 59.29 -14.65 -0.34
C ILE A 12 58.76 -15.08 1.04
N THR A 13 59.67 -15.59 1.85
CA THR A 13 59.54 -15.94 3.26
C THR A 13 59.73 -14.71 4.14
N GLY A 14 58.99 -14.63 5.26
CA GLY A 14 59.21 -13.58 6.27
C GLY A 14 58.26 -13.57 7.46
N PHE A 15 58.40 -14.56 8.36
CA PHE A 15 58.22 -14.50 9.82
C PHE A 15 57.14 -13.60 10.47
N GLY A 16 56.24 -14.23 11.24
CA GLY A 16 56.09 -13.86 12.66
C GLY A 16 54.70 -14.01 13.29
N LEU A 17 54.66 -14.84 14.34
CA LEU A 17 53.72 -14.86 15.48
C LEU A 17 52.32 -15.49 15.29
N MET A 18 52.30 -16.82 15.47
CA MET A 18 51.14 -17.55 16.00
C MET A 18 50.91 -17.18 17.48
N SER A 19 49.68 -16.81 17.83
CA SER A 19 49.17 -16.95 19.20
C SER A 19 48.34 -18.22 19.28
N VAL A 20 48.78 -19.11 20.17
CA VAL A 20 48.10 -20.34 20.57
C VAL A 20 47.02 -19.96 21.59
N VAL A 21 45.75 -20.20 21.27
CA VAL A 21 44.67 -20.21 22.27
C VAL A 21 44.37 -21.66 22.61
N ALA A 22 44.54 -21.98 23.89
CA ALA A 22 44.29 -23.29 24.46
C ALA A 22 42.79 -23.59 24.52
N PHE A 23 42.41 -24.78 24.05
CA PHE A 23 41.10 -25.38 24.31
C PHE A 23 41.05 -25.88 25.76
N ALA A 24 40.01 -25.48 26.50
CA ALA A 24 39.68 -26.02 27.81
C ALA A 24 38.66 -27.16 27.64
N ASP A 25 38.90 -28.27 28.34
CA ASP A 25 38.04 -29.46 28.40
C ASP A 25 36.66 -29.16 29.02
N PRO A 26 35.59 -29.89 28.60
CA PRO A 26 34.28 -29.80 29.23
C PRO A 26 34.23 -30.61 30.55
N PRO A 27 33.47 -30.15 31.58
CA PRO A 27 33.30 -30.92 32.80
C PRO A 27 32.29 -32.06 32.60
N LYS A 28 32.63 -33.18 33.26
CA LYS A 28 31.91 -34.46 33.25
C LYS A 28 30.62 -34.42 34.05
N GLU A 29 29.69 -35.25 33.59
CA GLU A 29 28.44 -35.69 34.20
C GLU A 29 28.59 -36.13 35.66
N GLY A 30 27.54 -35.84 36.45
CA GLY A 30 27.35 -36.31 37.81
C GLY A 30 25.87 -36.51 38.09
N GLU A 31 25.42 -37.76 37.88
CA GLU A 31 24.21 -38.40 38.42
C GLU A 31 23.98 -38.09 39.91
N LYS A 32 22.72 -37.86 40.31
CA LYS A 32 22.05 -38.54 41.45
C LYS A 32 20.61 -38.08 41.70
N ASP A 33 19.72 -39.04 41.55
CA ASP A 33 18.68 -39.52 42.48
C ASP A 33 17.58 -38.59 43.05
N GLU A 34 16.34 -38.99 42.69
CA GLU A 34 15.15 -39.23 43.52
C GLU A 34 14.66 -38.16 44.52
N ALA A 35 13.44 -37.67 44.30
CA ALA A 35 12.51 -37.40 45.38
C ALA A 35 11.05 -37.55 44.91
N GLU A 36 10.39 -38.57 45.46
CA GLU A 36 8.98 -38.90 45.36
C GLU A 36 8.16 -38.14 46.44
N LYS A 37 6.97 -37.66 46.04
CA LYS A 37 5.69 -37.59 46.79
C LYS A 37 5.50 -36.78 48.09
N VAL A 38 4.49 -35.89 47.98
CA VAL A 38 3.20 -35.84 48.72
C VAL A 38 3.06 -35.10 50.06
N ALA A 39 1.98 -34.31 50.07
CA ALA A 39 1.13 -33.81 51.17
C ALA A 39 1.65 -32.61 51.98
N ASP A 40 0.87 -31.52 51.97
CA ASP A 40 0.07 -31.20 53.16
C ASP A 40 -1.07 -30.22 52.86
N ASP A 41 -2.22 -30.52 53.48
CA ASP A 41 -3.43 -29.72 53.61
C ASP A 41 -3.20 -28.39 54.36
N LYS A 42 -4.07 -27.39 54.09
CA LYS A 42 -4.83 -26.65 55.13
C LYS A 42 -5.74 -25.56 54.55
N ASP A 43 -7.03 -25.90 54.53
CA ASP A 43 -8.16 -25.26 55.22
C ASP A 43 -8.14 -23.75 55.59
N GLU A 44 -9.29 -23.17 55.23
CA GLU A 44 -10.19 -22.31 56.03
C GLU A 44 -9.85 -20.82 56.31
N ALA A 45 -10.63 -19.99 55.61
CA ALA A 45 -11.71 -19.17 56.16
C ALA A 45 -11.43 -17.75 56.70
N ASP A 46 -12.51 -16.97 56.52
CA ASP A 46 -12.95 -15.79 57.27
C ASP A 46 -12.53 -14.37 56.81
N GLU A 47 -13.53 -13.72 56.21
CA GLU A 47 -14.37 -12.68 56.84
C GLU A 47 -14.47 -11.36 56.05
N ALA A 48 -15.72 -11.09 55.67
CA ALA A 48 -16.21 -9.81 55.19
C ALA A 48 -16.25 -8.76 56.31
N LYS A 49 -16.05 -7.48 55.94
CA LYS A 49 -16.79 -6.27 56.38
C LYS A 49 -15.95 -5.00 56.17
N ASN A 50 -16.45 -4.04 55.39
CA ASN A 50 -17.08 -2.85 55.97
C ASN A 50 -17.59 -1.89 54.90
N GLU A 51 -18.78 -1.38 55.20
CA GLU A 51 -19.56 -0.36 54.49
C GLU A 51 -18.95 1.05 54.62
N ALA A 52 -19.34 1.89 53.65
CA ALA A 52 -19.76 3.30 53.76
C ALA A 52 -18.89 4.32 54.52
N ASP A 53 -18.74 5.52 53.95
CA ASP A 53 -19.63 6.66 54.26
C ASP A 53 -19.05 8.01 53.72
N LYS A 54 -19.99 8.94 53.41
CA LYS A 54 -19.89 10.42 53.28
C LYS A 54 -19.45 11.02 51.93
N SER A 55 -20.31 11.74 51.17
CA SER A 55 -21.01 13.03 51.43
C SER A 55 -20.00 14.18 51.60
N ASP A 56 -20.14 15.41 51.13
CA ASP A 56 -21.24 16.22 50.56
C ASP A 56 -20.62 17.57 50.11
N GLU A 57 -21.41 18.46 49.49
CA GLU A 57 -21.21 19.93 49.34
C GLU A 57 -20.11 20.44 48.36
N SER A 58 -20.35 21.20 47.27
CA SER A 58 -21.17 22.38 46.92
C SER A 58 -20.48 23.75 47.07
N ALA A 59 -20.57 24.53 45.97
CA ALA A 59 -20.66 26.00 45.85
C ALA A 59 -19.38 26.88 45.72
N GLU A 60 -19.36 27.59 44.57
CA GLU A 60 -19.11 29.03 44.31
C GLU A 60 -17.93 29.77 44.99
N GLU A 61 -17.07 30.42 44.18
CA GLU A 61 -16.90 31.89 44.11
C GLU A 61 -15.85 32.30 43.05
N GLU A 62 -16.07 33.46 42.41
CA GLU A 62 -15.26 34.11 41.37
C GLU A 62 -14.02 34.91 41.92
N PRO A 63 -13.49 36.00 41.29
CA PRO A 63 -12.22 36.00 40.56
C PRO A 63 -11.16 36.99 41.11
N SER A 64 -9.93 36.93 40.60
CA SER A 64 -8.88 37.98 40.74
C SER A 64 -7.97 37.91 39.50
N LYS A 65 -7.84 38.90 38.61
CA LYS A 65 -7.25 40.27 38.68
C LYS A 65 -5.74 40.33 39.00
N GLU A 66 -5.06 41.14 38.17
CA GLU A 66 -3.67 41.68 38.19
C GLU A 66 -2.60 40.74 37.60
N SER A 67 -1.64 41.17 36.75
CA SER A 67 -1.14 42.51 36.38
C SER A 67 -0.29 42.44 35.09
N ASP A 68 -0.14 43.60 34.44
CA ASP A 68 1.01 44.15 33.69
C ASP A 68 2.09 43.21 33.13
N ASP A 69 2.37 43.33 31.82
CA ASP A 69 3.57 44.02 31.34
C ASP A 69 3.52 44.20 29.81
N THR A 70 3.48 45.46 29.39
CA THR A 70 3.70 45.96 28.03
C THR A 70 5.17 46.34 27.90
N GLU A 71 5.89 45.79 26.93
CA GLU A 71 7.14 46.39 26.45
C GLU A 71 6.99 46.80 24.98
N ASP A 72 7.07 48.12 24.80
CA ASP A 72 7.28 48.85 23.56
C ASP A 72 8.65 48.51 22.96
N VAL A 73 8.69 48.24 21.64
CA VAL A 73 9.93 48.36 20.86
C VAL A 73 9.64 49.19 19.62
N ASP A 74 10.00 50.47 19.72
CA ASP A 74 10.16 51.38 18.60
C ASP A 74 11.39 50.97 17.78
N GLY A 75 11.20 50.86 16.47
CA GLY A 75 12.26 50.63 15.49
C GLY A 75 12.03 51.46 14.24
N GLU A 76 12.31 52.76 14.33
CA GLU A 76 12.48 53.66 13.19
C GLU A 76 13.73 53.24 12.38
N GLY A 77 13.60 53.24 11.07
CA GLY A 77 14.68 52.96 10.13
C GLY A 77 14.27 53.33 8.71
N ASP A 78 14.23 54.63 8.46
CA ASP A 78 14.30 55.21 7.11
C ASP A 78 15.69 54.95 6.52
N GLU A 79 15.77 54.60 5.24
CA GLU A 79 16.75 55.17 4.30
C GLU A 79 16.34 54.83 2.86
N ASP A 80 16.17 55.92 2.10
CA ASP A 80 15.95 56.00 0.66
C ASP A 80 17.09 55.36 -0.14
N ASP A 81 16.80 54.89 -1.37
CA ASP A 81 17.66 55.16 -2.53
C ASP A 81 16.90 54.83 -3.84
N ASP A 82 16.76 55.88 -4.64
CA ASP A 82 16.36 55.91 -6.05
C ASP A 82 17.37 55.17 -6.95
N ASP A 83 16.94 54.67 -8.11
CA ASP A 83 17.58 54.94 -9.42
C ASP A 83 16.99 54.07 -10.55
N ASP A 84 16.24 54.75 -11.42
CA ASP A 84 16.34 54.78 -12.88
C ASP A 84 16.95 53.59 -13.65
N ALA A 85 16.15 52.98 -14.54
CA ALA A 85 16.55 52.72 -15.93
C ALA A 85 15.32 52.36 -16.80
N ALA A 86 14.81 53.38 -17.50
CA ALA A 86 14.09 53.21 -18.74
C ALA A 86 15.08 52.85 -19.86
N ASP A 87 14.72 51.91 -20.73
CA ASP A 87 15.38 51.78 -22.03
C ASP A 87 14.30 51.71 -23.13
N ASP A 88 14.28 52.80 -23.89
CA ASP A 88 13.52 53.03 -25.11
C ASP A 88 14.05 52.16 -26.24
N VAL A 89 13.19 51.39 -26.89
CA VAL A 89 13.45 50.89 -28.25
C VAL A 89 12.29 51.30 -29.14
N GLU A 90 12.51 52.41 -29.85
CA GLU A 90 11.70 52.84 -30.99
C GLU A 90 12.03 52.02 -32.25
N GLY A 91 10.99 51.69 -33.01
CA GLY A 91 11.00 51.76 -34.48
C GLY A 91 11.23 50.46 -35.23
N ASP A 92 10.13 49.86 -35.72
CA ASP A 92 10.09 49.42 -37.12
C ASP A 92 8.66 49.55 -37.65
N ASP A 93 8.58 50.00 -38.89
CA ASP A 93 7.47 50.68 -39.52
C ASP A 93 6.96 49.87 -40.69
N GLY A 94 5.69 49.46 -40.58
CA GLY A 94 4.81 49.28 -41.74
C GLY A 94 4.74 47.87 -42.31
N GLU A 95 3.56 47.27 -42.18
CA GLU A 95 2.75 46.89 -43.34
C GLU A 95 1.31 46.70 -42.88
N ASP A 96 0.44 47.60 -43.35
CA ASP A 96 -1.01 47.55 -43.15
C ASP A 96 -1.57 46.30 -43.86
N VAL A 97 -1.82 45.24 -43.11
CA VAL A 97 -2.70 44.15 -43.51
C VAL A 97 -4.03 44.39 -42.81
N GLU A 98 -5.02 44.85 -43.57
CA GLU A 98 -6.43 44.87 -43.15
C GLU A 98 -6.94 43.42 -43.09
N ASP A 99 -6.53 42.69 -42.05
CA ASP A 99 -7.17 41.43 -41.68
C ASP A 99 -8.41 41.77 -40.85
N GLY A 100 -9.56 41.34 -41.35
CA GLY A 100 -10.84 41.51 -40.67
C GLY A 100 -10.80 40.81 -39.32
N GLU A 101 -10.72 41.60 -38.25
CA GLU A 101 -11.01 41.18 -36.88
C GLU A 101 -12.51 40.82 -36.79
N ASP A 102 -12.85 39.64 -37.29
CA ASP A 102 -13.96 38.88 -36.72
C ASP A 102 -13.53 38.55 -35.30
N ALA A 103 -13.86 39.46 -34.38
CA ALA A 103 -13.76 39.25 -32.95
C ALA A 103 -14.66 38.06 -32.62
N GLU A 104 -14.09 36.85 -32.72
CA GLU A 104 -14.61 35.67 -32.08
C GLU A 104 -14.82 36.06 -30.63
N ALA A 105 -16.09 36.22 -30.26
CA ALA A 105 -16.46 36.49 -28.89
C ALA A 105 -15.91 35.31 -28.08
N GLU A 106 -14.78 35.52 -27.41
CA GLU A 106 -14.24 34.56 -26.46
C GLU A 106 -15.37 34.24 -25.49
N ALA A 107 -15.93 33.04 -25.65
CA ALA A 107 -17.05 32.59 -24.86
C ALA A 107 -16.63 32.72 -23.39
N GLU A 108 -17.42 33.45 -22.60
CA GLU A 108 -17.15 33.55 -21.18
C GLU A 108 -17.02 32.13 -20.63
N PRO A 109 -15.91 31.79 -19.94
CA PRO A 109 -15.67 30.44 -19.48
C PRO A 109 -16.85 30.02 -18.61
N LEU A 110 -17.45 28.87 -18.94
CA LEU A 110 -18.54 28.32 -18.15
C LEU A 110 -18.12 28.28 -16.67
N PRO A 111 -19.01 28.65 -15.74
CA PRO A 111 -18.70 28.57 -14.33
C PRO A 111 -18.24 27.14 -14.00
N PRO A 112 -17.20 26.98 -13.16
CA PRO A 112 -16.73 25.66 -12.78
C PRO A 112 -17.90 24.87 -12.19
N PRO A 113 -17.99 23.56 -12.47
CA PRO A 113 -19.05 22.74 -11.91
C PRO A 113 -19.06 22.84 -10.39
N ASP A 114 -20.26 22.79 -9.79
CA ASP A 114 -20.43 22.79 -8.34
C ASP A 114 -19.52 21.72 -7.70
N PRO A 115 -18.94 21.97 -6.51
CA PRO A 115 -18.07 21.01 -5.83
C PRO A 115 -18.76 19.66 -5.63
N ARG A 116 -18.04 18.57 -5.93
CA ARG A 116 -18.55 17.19 -5.94
C ARG A 116 -17.90 16.38 -4.83
N ASN A 117 -18.62 15.43 -4.25
CA ASN A 117 -17.98 14.46 -3.36
C ASN A 117 -16.96 13.64 -4.15
N ILE A 118 -15.87 13.23 -3.52
CA ILE A 118 -14.88 12.37 -4.15
C ILE A 118 -14.69 11.14 -3.27
N VAL A 119 -14.74 9.96 -3.89
CA VAL A 119 -14.44 8.69 -3.23
C VAL A 119 -13.30 8.03 -3.98
N VAL A 120 -12.22 7.72 -3.28
CA VAL A 120 -11.05 7.08 -3.86
C VAL A 120 -10.93 5.65 -3.33
N ILE A 121 -10.91 4.69 -4.24
CA ILE A 121 -10.58 3.28 -3.98
C ILE A 121 -9.39 2.88 -4.85
N ASN A 122 -8.71 1.79 -4.50
CA ASN A 122 -7.48 1.36 -5.15
C ASN A 122 -7.25 -0.15 -4.96
N ASP A 123 -6.42 -0.77 -5.77
CA ASP A 123 -5.94 -2.16 -5.62
C ASP A 123 -7.11 -3.14 -5.39
N LEU A 124 -8.06 -3.18 -6.35
CA LEU A 124 -9.08 -4.23 -6.39
C LEU A 124 -8.48 -5.54 -6.90
N HIS A 125 -7.54 -5.51 -7.86
CA HIS A 125 -6.89 -6.71 -8.42
C HIS A 125 -7.90 -7.78 -8.87
N PHE A 126 -8.88 -7.40 -9.69
CA PHE A 126 -9.74 -8.39 -10.34
C PHE A 126 -8.87 -9.34 -11.17
N GLY A 127 -8.90 -10.63 -10.83
CA GLY A 127 -8.05 -11.66 -11.40
C GLY A 127 -8.84 -12.59 -12.30
N LEU A 128 -8.44 -13.87 -12.33
CA LEU A 128 -9.09 -14.90 -13.15
C LEU A 128 -10.40 -15.41 -12.53
N GLY A 129 -10.75 -14.94 -11.34
CA GLY A 129 -11.96 -15.29 -10.64
C GLY A 129 -12.06 -16.75 -10.25
N GLN A 130 -13.28 -17.27 -10.38
CA GLN A 130 -13.61 -18.65 -10.05
C GLN A 130 -13.43 -19.55 -11.27
N MET A 131 -12.65 -20.61 -11.12
CA MET A 131 -12.41 -21.64 -12.12
C MET A 131 -13.63 -22.55 -12.30
N ASP A 132 -13.65 -23.36 -13.37
CA ASP A 132 -14.76 -24.26 -13.72
C ASP A 132 -15.13 -25.27 -12.62
N ASP A 133 -14.17 -25.64 -11.76
CA ASP A 133 -14.39 -26.56 -10.63
C ASP A 133 -14.97 -25.86 -9.38
N GLY A 134 -15.22 -24.55 -9.47
CA GLY A 134 -15.70 -23.72 -8.38
C GLY A 134 -14.62 -23.28 -7.39
N THR A 135 -13.36 -23.63 -7.62
CA THR A 135 -12.25 -23.08 -6.85
C THR A 135 -11.92 -21.67 -7.35
N TRP A 136 -11.52 -20.78 -6.45
CA TRP A 136 -11.03 -19.48 -6.85
C TRP A 136 -9.55 -19.58 -7.20
N ASP A 137 -9.12 -18.86 -8.25
CA ASP A 137 -7.69 -18.70 -8.51
C ASP A 137 -7.03 -18.09 -7.27
N ASN A 138 -5.92 -18.69 -6.83
CA ASN A 138 -5.20 -18.27 -5.63
C ASN A 138 -4.66 -16.84 -5.73
N ARG A 139 -4.46 -16.36 -6.95
CA ARG A 139 -3.94 -15.05 -7.31
C ARG A 139 -5.03 -13.99 -7.45
N ASP A 140 -6.30 -14.39 -7.32
CA ASP A 140 -7.40 -13.45 -7.30
C ASP A 140 -7.57 -12.87 -5.89
N ASP A 141 -7.20 -11.60 -5.73
CA ASP A 141 -7.30 -10.90 -4.46
C ASP A 141 -8.72 -10.47 -4.12
N PHE A 142 -9.59 -10.22 -5.12
CA PHE A 142 -10.94 -9.69 -4.88
C PHE A 142 -12.05 -10.66 -5.23
N ARG A 143 -12.63 -11.22 -4.17
CA ARG A 143 -13.68 -12.24 -4.24
C ARG A 143 -14.99 -11.76 -3.60
N TRP A 144 -15.18 -10.45 -3.48
CA TRP A 144 -16.17 -9.86 -2.57
C TRP A 144 -17.11 -8.88 -3.26
N THR A 145 -17.71 -9.27 -4.38
CA THR A 145 -18.73 -8.50 -5.12
C THR A 145 -19.74 -7.81 -4.23
N ARG A 146 -20.22 -8.52 -3.21
CA ARG A 146 -21.15 -7.97 -2.23
C ARG A 146 -20.59 -6.78 -1.44
N ALA A 147 -19.32 -6.85 -1.03
CA ALA A 147 -18.67 -5.76 -0.31
C ALA A 147 -18.59 -4.51 -1.19
N LEU A 148 -18.22 -4.67 -2.47
CA LEU A 148 -18.20 -3.57 -3.44
C LEU A 148 -19.61 -3.01 -3.69
N SER A 149 -20.60 -3.87 -3.98
CA SER A 149 -21.99 -3.45 -4.20
C SER A 149 -22.52 -2.63 -3.04
N THR A 150 -22.42 -3.18 -1.81
CA THR A 150 -22.98 -2.53 -0.63
C THR A 150 -22.21 -1.27 -0.22
N PHE A 151 -20.91 -1.19 -0.55
CA PHE A 151 -20.12 0.03 -0.42
C PHE A 151 -20.61 1.13 -1.37
N LEU A 152 -20.78 0.81 -2.66
CA LEU A 152 -21.27 1.76 -3.65
C LEU A 152 -22.68 2.24 -3.28
N ASP A 153 -23.56 1.35 -2.82
CA ASP A 153 -24.88 1.70 -2.32
C ASP A 153 -24.81 2.65 -1.11
N GLU A 154 -23.85 2.47 -0.21
CA GLU A 154 -23.64 3.38 0.92
C GLU A 154 -23.22 4.78 0.44
N VAL A 155 -22.30 4.87 -0.52
CA VAL A 155 -21.89 6.16 -1.10
C VAL A 155 -23.08 6.88 -1.76
N LEU A 156 -23.93 6.13 -2.45
CA LEU A 156 -25.12 6.63 -3.13
C LEU A 156 -26.19 7.20 -2.18
N LYS A 157 -26.23 6.77 -0.90
CA LYS A 157 -27.21 7.28 0.08
C LYS A 157 -27.08 8.77 0.37
N SER A 158 -25.93 9.38 0.09
CA SER A 158 -25.75 10.84 0.21
C SER A 158 -26.71 11.61 -0.71
N GLY A 159 -27.04 11.06 -1.89
CA GLY A 159 -27.80 11.73 -2.93
C GLY A 159 -27.04 12.86 -3.64
N GLU A 160 -25.78 13.11 -3.25
CA GLU A 160 -24.94 14.17 -3.79
C GLU A 160 -24.12 13.65 -4.98
N PRO A 161 -23.89 14.46 -6.03
CA PRO A 161 -23.03 14.06 -7.13
C PRO A 161 -21.63 13.71 -6.63
N THR A 162 -21.15 12.53 -7.03
CA THR A 162 -19.91 11.96 -6.52
C THR A 162 -19.02 11.48 -7.65
N ASP A 163 -17.72 11.76 -7.53
CA ASP A 163 -16.66 11.24 -8.38
C ASP A 163 -16.03 10.02 -7.70
N LEU A 164 -16.23 8.84 -8.27
CA LEU A 164 -15.52 7.63 -7.88
C LEU A 164 -14.21 7.54 -8.67
N VAL A 165 -13.09 7.63 -7.97
CA VAL A 165 -11.75 7.53 -8.54
C VAL A 165 -11.16 6.16 -8.17
N VAL A 166 -10.98 5.30 -9.16
CA VAL A 166 -10.25 4.03 -9.02
C VAL A 166 -8.78 4.31 -9.33
N ALA A 167 -7.97 4.43 -8.29
CA ALA A 167 -6.61 4.95 -8.34
C ALA A 167 -5.54 3.89 -8.66
N GLY A 168 -5.80 3.02 -9.64
CA GLY A 168 -4.90 1.93 -10.03
C GLY A 168 -5.32 0.56 -9.49
N GLY A 169 -4.70 -0.48 -10.06
CA GLY A 169 -4.89 -1.85 -9.61
C GLY A 169 -6.35 -2.29 -9.72
N LEU A 170 -7.08 -1.85 -10.74
CA LEU A 170 -8.44 -2.35 -11.01
C LEU A 170 -8.37 -3.82 -11.43
N LEU A 171 -7.45 -4.15 -12.34
CA LEU A 171 -7.25 -5.50 -12.86
C LEU A 171 -5.88 -6.06 -12.44
N GLU A 172 -5.82 -7.37 -12.25
CA GLU A 172 -4.58 -8.14 -12.11
C GLU A 172 -4.20 -8.73 -13.47
N LEU A 173 -3.44 -7.99 -14.28
CA LEU A 173 -3.02 -8.47 -15.60
C LEU A 173 -1.66 -9.18 -15.54
N TRP A 174 -0.83 -8.94 -14.52
CA TRP A 174 0.55 -9.44 -14.49
C TRP A 174 0.65 -10.93 -14.17
N GLN A 175 -0.47 -11.55 -13.84
CA GLN A 175 -0.59 -12.97 -13.54
C GLN A 175 -1.48 -13.67 -14.57
N PRO A 176 -0.99 -13.84 -15.82
CA PRO A 176 -1.80 -14.34 -16.91
C PRO A 176 -2.36 -15.75 -16.64
N PRO A 177 -3.45 -16.12 -17.34
CA PRO A 177 -3.87 -17.51 -17.45
C PRO A 177 -2.74 -18.42 -17.98
N ALA A 178 -2.77 -19.69 -17.61
CA ALA A 178 -1.71 -20.65 -17.96
C ALA A 178 -1.54 -20.87 -19.47
N ASP A 179 -2.60 -20.68 -20.26
CA ASP A 179 -2.60 -20.80 -21.72
C ASP A 179 -2.11 -19.54 -22.44
N VAL A 180 -1.97 -18.41 -21.74
CA VAL A 180 -1.37 -17.19 -22.28
C VAL A 180 0.13 -17.18 -21.98
N SER A 181 0.95 -17.34 -23.02
CA SER A 181 2.42 -17.33 -22.91
C SER A 181 2.98 -15.91 -22.68
N CYS A 182 2.68 -15.31 -21.53
CA CYS A 182 3.20 -14.02 -21.11
C CYS A 182 3.95 -14.11 -19.77
N LYS A 183 4.92 -13.22 -19.54
CA LYS A 183 5.67 -13.06 -18.30
C LYS A 183 5.36 -11.72 -17.63
N GLY A 184 4.10 -11.49 -17.27
CA GLY A 184 3.66 -10.26 -16.61
C GLY A 184 3.90 -9.01 -17.46
N PRO A 185 4.67 -8.01 -17.01
CA PRO A 185 4.73 -6.68 -17.64
C PRO A 185 5.24 -6.65 -19.10
N ASP A 186 5.82 -7.75 -19.60
CA ASP A 186 6.39 -7.86 -20.95
C ASP A 186 5.43 -8.45 -22.00
N CYS A 187 4.11 -8.45 -21.76
CA CYS A 187 3.15 -8.94 -22.76
C CYS A 187 3.06 -8.02 -23.99
N SER A 188 2.71 -8.61 -25.13
CA SER A 188 2.22 -7.86 -26.30
C SER A 188 0.77 -7.41 -26.13
N GLY A 189 0.33 -6.37 -26.86
CA GLY A 189 -1.06 -5.90 -26.83
C GLY A 189 -2.10 -7.02 -27.01
N LYS A 190 -1.88 -7.95 -27.94
CA LYS A 190 -2.79 -9.12 -28.12
C LYS A 190 -2.88 -10.02 -26.89
N GLN A 191 -1.77 -10.21 -26.19
CA GLN A 191 -1.75 -11.00 -24.96
C GLN A 191 -2.44 -10.23 -23.83
N TRP A 192 -2.22 -8.92 -23.72
CA TRP A 192 -2.97 -8.08 -22.78
C TRP A 192 -4.47 -8.14 -23.02
N THR A 193 -4.92 -8.00 -24.27
CA THR A 193 -6.33 -8.11 -24.64
C THR A 193 -6.90 -9.48 -24.26
N ALA A 194 -6.14 -10.57 -24.47
CA ALA A 194 -6.57 -11.92 -24.09
C ALA A 194 -6.70 -12.09 -22.56
N ILE A 195 -5.71 -11.61 -21.79
CA ILE A 195 -5.72 -11.67 -20.31
C ILE A 195 -6.89 -10.83 -19.79
N ALA A 196 -6.99 -9.58 -20.24
CA ALA A 196 -8.04 -8.66 -19.81
C ALA A 196 -9.44 -9.20 -20.14
N LYS A 197 -9.62 -9.87 -21.29
CA LYS A 197 -10.88 -10.51 -21.62
C LYS A 197 -11.26 -11.58 -20.59
N ALA A 198 -10.33 -12.45 -20.20
CA ALA A 198 -10.58 -13.48 -19.19
C ALA A 198 -10.95 -12.87 -17.83
N VAL A 199 -10.21 -11.85 -17.39
CA VAL A 199 -10.49 -11.11 -16.15
C VAL A 199 -11.85 -10.42 -16.18
N VAL A 200 -12.15 -9.71 -17.28
CA VAL A 200 -13.44 -9.00 -17.45
C VAL A 200 -14.61 -9.97 -17.45
N GLU A 201 -14.47 -11.14 -18.08
CA GLU A 201 -15.49 -12.19 -18.07
C GLU A 201 -15.74 -12.72 -16.65
N ALA A 202 -14.67 -12.98 -15.89
CA ALA A 202 -14.75 -13.42 -14.50
C ALA A 202 -15.41 -12.39 -13.57
N HIS A 203 -15.22 -11.09 -13.83
CA HIS A 203 -15.66 -9.98 -12.99
C HIS A 203 -16.69 -9.05 -13.65
N THR A 204 -17.47 -9.56 -14.60
CA THR A 204 -18.45 -8.75 -15.34
C THR A 204 -19.45 -8.07 -14.40
N LEU A 205 -19.92 -8.78 -13.36
CA LEU A 205 -20.84 -8.21 -12.37
C LEU A 205 -20.18 -7.09 -11.55
N ASP A 206 -18.93 -7.26 -11.11
CA ASP A 206 -18.21 -6.25 -10.33
C ASP A 206 -18.00 -4.96 -11.14
N LEU A 207 -17.61 -5.09 -12.41
CA LEU A 207 -17.46 -3.97 -13.34
C LEU A 207 -18.79 -3.29 -13.64
N ALA A 208 -19.85 -4.06 -13.87
CA ALA A 208 -21.20 -3.52 -14.07
C ALA A 208 -21.71 -2.74 -12.83
N LEU A 209 -21.34 -3.14 -11.62
CA LEU A 209 -21.66 -2.38 -10.39
C LEU A 209 -20.97 -1.02 -10.35
N ILE A 210 -19.69 -0.97 -10.74
CA ILE A 210 -18.95 0.30 -10.87
C ILE A 210 -19.61 1.19 -11.92
N GLY A 211 -20.01 0.64 -13.06
CA GLY A 211 -20.66 1.45 -14.09
C GLY A 211 -22.10 1.86 -13.76
N ARG A 212 -22.87 1.02 -13.04
CA ARG A 212 -24.18 1.38 -12.46
C ARG A 212 -24.07 2.62 -11.57
N PHE A 213 -23.00 2.73 -10.79
CA PHE A 213 -22.76 3.91 -9.94
C PHE A 213 -22.74 5.21 -10.75
N SER A 214 -22.13 5.22 -11.95
CA SER A 214 -22.06 6.40 -12.84
C SER A 214 -23.42 6.84 -13.42
N GLN A 215 -24.41 5.95 -13.44
CA GLN A 215 -25.73 6.23 -14.01
C GLN A 215 -26.66 6.94 -13.00
N GLN A 216 -26.23 7.08 -11.76
CA GLN A 216 -27.05 7.61 -10.66
C GLN A 216 -26.53 8.97 -10.20
N ASN A 217 -27.44 9.85 -9.76
CA ASN A 217 -27.13 11.12 -9.10
C ASN A 217 -26.09 12.01 -9.82
N ASN A 218 -25.96 11.89 -11.14
CA ASN A 218 -24.95 12.60 -11.93
C ASN A 218 -23.51 12.27 -11.46
N ASN A 219 -23.26 11.04 -11.01
CA ASN A 219 -21.96 10.54 -10.58
C ASN A 219 -21.02 10.29 -11.75
N VAL A 220 -19.72 10.38 -11.52
CA VAL A 220 -18.69 10.11 -12.52
C VAL A 220 -17.73 9.04 -12.01
N VAL A 221 -17.26 8.17 -12.90
CA VAL A 221 -16.21 7.19 -12.59
C VAL A 221 -14.95 7.56 -13.37
N TYR A 222 -13.84 7.68 -12.66
CA TYR A 222 -12.50 7.85 -13.23
C TYR A 222 -11.66 6.61 -12.92
N VAL A 223 -11.09 6.00 -13.94
CA VAL A 223 -10.16 4.86 -13.81
C VAL A 223 -8.77 5.33 -14.19
N LEU A 224 -7.84 5.27 -13.23
CA LEU A 224 -6.43 5.57 -13.44
C LEU A 224 -5.70 4.23 -13.59
N PRO A 225 -5.03 3.96 -14.72
CA PRO A 225 -4.17 2.78 -14.85
C PRO A 225 -3.08 2.79 -13.78
N GLY A 226 -3.00 1.71 -13.03
CA GLY A 226 -1.96 1.45 -12.05
C GLY A 226 -0.86 0.57 -12.63
N LEU A 227 -0.06 0.01 -11.73
CA LEU A 227 1.07 -0.82 -12.11
C LEU A 227 0.63 -2.17 -12.73
N HIS A 228 -0.34 -2.84 -12.10
CA HIS A 228 -0.82 -4.19 -12.47
C HIS A 228 -1.71 -4.20 -13.72
N ASP A 229 -2.28 -3.06 -14.03
CA ASP A 229 -3.23 -2.83 -15.12
C ASP A 229 -2.78 -1.69 -16.03
N GLN A 230 -1.46 -1.47 -16.14
CA GLN A 230 -0.89 -0.48 -17.06
C GLN A 230 -1.38 -0.68 -18.50
N ALA A 231 -1.73 -1.91 -18.90
CA ALA A 231 -2.29 -2.21 -20.20
C ALA A 231 -3.67 -1.55 -20.46
N LEU A 232 -4.36 -1.01 -19.45
CA LEU A 232 -5.54 -0.16 -19.64
C LEU A 232 -5.25 1.11 -20.45
N GLU A 233 -3.97 1.51 -20.58
CA GLU A 233 -3.55 2.56 -21.52
C GLU A 233 -3.77 2.15 -22.98
N GLU A 234 -3.85 0.85 -23.30
CA GLU A 234 -4.16 0.35 -24.64
C GLU A 234 -5.66 0.40 -24.91
N ASP A 235 -6.05 0.96 -26.06
CA ASP A 235 -7.46 1.19 -26.39
C ASP A 235 -8.28 -0.11 -26.47
N GLU A 236 -7.70 -1.20 -26.96
CA GLU A 236 -8.37 -2.50 -27.04
C GLU A 236 -8.70 -3.06 -25.65
N VAL A 237 -7.78 -2.92 -24.70
CA VAL A 237 -7.97 -3.39 -23.32
C VAL A 237 -8.99 -2.52 -22.60
N TRP A 238 -8.88 -1.19 -22.74
CA TRP A 238 -9.85 -0.27 -22.18
C TRP A 238 -11.27 -0.48 -22.72
N ALA A 239 -11.40 -0.78 -24.03
CA ALA A 239 -12.70 -1.03 -24.65
C ALA A 239 -13.45 -2.18 -23.95
N LEU A 240 -12.75 -3.27 -23.62
CA LEU A 240 -13.33 -4.42 -22.90
C LEU A 240 -13.88 -4.02 -21.52
N VAL A 241 -13.09 -3.28 -20.75
CA VAL A 241 -13.48 -2.84 -19.40
C VAL A 241 -14.64 -1.86 -19.46
N ASN A 242 -14.56 -0.88 -20.35
CA ASN A 242 -15.59 0.14 -20.52
C ASN A 242 -16.92 -0.46 -21.02
N GLU A 243 -16.87 -1.48 -21.88
CA GLU A 243 -18.04 -2.25 -22.30
C GLU A 243 -18.66 -3.00 -21.10
N ALA A 244 -17.85 -3.70 -20.31
CA ALA A 244 -18.34 -4.43 -19.14
C ALA A 244 -18.96 -3.52 -18.07
N MET A 245 -18.44 -2.31 -17.87
CA MET A 245 -19.06 -1.33 -16.97
C MET A 245 -20.40 -0.79 -17.52
N ARG A 246 -20.69 -0.91 -18.81
CA ARG A 246 -21.97 -0.47 -19.40
C ARG A 246 -23.05 -1.56 -19.39
N VAL A 247 -22.71 -2.77 -18.96
CA VAL A 247 -23.67 -3.85 -18.80
C VAL A 247 -24.69 -3.47 -17.72
N GLU A 248 -25.98 -3.64 -18.02
CA GLU A 248 -27.04 -3.46 -17.03
C GLU A 248 -26.96 -4.56 -15.97
N VAL A 249 -27.00 -4.16 -14.69
CA VAL A 249 -27.01 -5.11 -13.58
C VAL A 249 -28.42 -5.66 -13.42
N ASP A 250 -28.58 -6.98 -13.56
CA ASP A 250 -29.83 -7.65 -13.19
C ASP A 250 -29.99 -7.62 -11.66
N GLU A 251 -31.01 -6.93 -11.16
CA GLU A 251 -31.31 -6.86 -9.72
C GLU A 251 -31.56 -8.26 -9.13
N ALA A 252 -32.04 -9.23 -9.92
CA ALA A 252 -32.17 -10.60 -9.46
C ALA A 252 -30.81 -11.28 -9.23
N ALA A 253 -29.77 -10.92 -10.00
CA ALA A 253 -28.42 -11.40 -9.78
C ALA A 253 -27.83 -10.83 -8.48
N LEU A 254 -28.16 -9.58 -8.14
CA LEU A 254 -27.81 -8.98 -6.84
C LEU A 254 -28.52 -9.67 -5.67
N GLU A 255 -29.80 -10.06 -5.84
CA GLU A 255 -30.52 -10.85 -4.84
C GLU A 255 -29.91 -12.25 -4.62
N LEU A 256 -29.16 -12.79 -5.58
CA LEU A 256 -28.44 -14.06 -5.41
C LEU A 256 -27.13 -13.92 -4.64
N LEU A 257 -26.62 -12.69 -4.44
CA LEU A 257 -25.44 -12.42 -3.59
C LEU A 257 -25.76 -12.50 -2.09
N VAL A 258 -26.99 -12.89 -1.72
CA VAL A 258 -27.41 -13.16 -0.33
C VAL A 258 -26.47 -14.21 0.30
N PRO A 259 -26.05 -14.02 1.56
CA PRO A 259 -24.97 -14.79 2.14
C PRO A 259 -25.30 -16.28 2.10
N VAL A 260 -24.50 -17.03 1.36
CA VAL A 260 -24.29 -18.44 1.67
C VAL A 260 -23.69 -18.42 3.07
N THR A 261 -24.50 -18.73 4.08
CA THR A 261 -24.03 -18.91 5.44
C THR A 261 -23.08 -20.10 5.41
N PHE A 262 -21.78 -19.82 5.26
CA PHE A 262 -20.73 -20.76 5.58
C PHE A 262 -20.76 -20.88 7.10
N GLU A 263 -21.53 -21.85 7.61
CA GLU A 263 -21.20 -22.42 8.90
C GLU A 263 -19.82 -23.06 8.68
N PRO A 264 -18.75 -22.58 9.32
CA PRO A 264 -17.49 -23.30 9.23
C PRO A 264 -17.81 -24.72 9.67
N GLU A 265 -17.66 -25.69 8.77
CA GLU A 265 -17.85 -27.07 9.18
C GLU A 265 -16.97 -27.28 10.40
N PRO A 266 -17.51 -27.82 11.50
CA PRO A 266 -16.69 -28.12 12.66
C PRO A 266 -15.50 -28.92 12.12
N VAL A 267 -14.29 -28.46 12.41
CA VAL A 267 -13.08 -29.23 12.07
C VAL A 267 -13.23 -30.54 12.82
N GLU A 268 -13.77 -31.56 12.14
CA GLU A 268 -13.85 -32.89 12.70
C GLU A 268 -12.40 -33.31 12.90
N GLU A 269 -12.00 -33.50 14.16
CA GLU A 269 -10.69 -34.04 14.50
C GLU A 269 -10.57 -35.39 13.80
N GLU A 270 -9.92 -35.44 12.64
CA GLU A 270 -9.69 -36.71 11.96
C GLU A 270 -8.89 -37.62 12.90
N PRO A 271 -9.40 -38.82 13.23
CA PRO A 271 -8.64 -39.77 14.02
C PRO A 271 -7.39 -40.14 13.22
N ALA A 272 -6.23 -39.97 13.84
CA ALA A 272 -4.92 -40.30 13.27
C ALA A 272 -4.95 -41.62 12.49
N ALA A 273 -4.91 -41.53 11.17
CA ALA A 273 -4.95 -42.68 10.29
C ALA A 273 -3.61 -43.44 10.34
N GLU A 274 -3.65 -44.68 10.84
CA GLU A 274 -2.57 -45.64 10.68
C GLU A 274 -2.46 -46.02 9.19
N GLY A 275 -1.25 -45.94 8.64
CA GLY A 275 -0.99 -46.07 7.22
C GLY A 275 -1.32 -47.45 6.64
N GLU A 276 -1.96 -47.44 5.48
CA GLU A 276 -2.01 -48.57 4.55
C GLU A 276 -1.29 -48.20 3.24
N GLU A 277 -0.29 -49.02 2.90
CA GLU A 277 0.41 -48.99 1.62
C GLU A 277 -0.50 -49.57 0.53
N GLY A 278 -0.77 -48.80 -0.53
CA GLY A 278 -1.53 -49.23 -1.69
C GLY A 278 -0.77 -48.97 -2.99
N GLU A 279 -0.26 -50.05 -3.60
CA GLU A 279 0.29 -50.08 -4.96
C GLU A 279 -0.83 -50.04 -6.03
N GLY A 280 -0.59 -49.33 -7.13
CA GLY A 280 -0.99 -49.83 -8.46
C GLY A 280 -1.70 -48.85 -9.40
N GLY A 281 -1.24 -48.83 -10.67
CA GLY A 281 -2.10 -48.68 -11.85
C GLY A 281 -1.75 -47.54 -12.80
N GLU A 282 -0.87 -47.80 -13.78
CA GLU A 282 -0.71 -47.01 -15.00
C GLU A 282 -1.74 -47.48 -16.06
N GLU A 283 -2.65 -46.61 -16.51
CA GLU A 283 -3.31 -46.69 -17.83
C GLU A 283 -3.65 -45.26 -18.28
N GLU A 284 -3.06 -44.79 -19.38
CA GLU A 284 -3.57 -43.63 -20.15
C GLU A 284 -3.78 -44.06 -21.61
N GLU A 285 -5.01 -43.81 -22.08
CA GLU A 285 -5.48 -44.03 -23.45
C GLU A 285 -5.23 -42.78 -24.31
N ASP A 286 -4.73 -43.01 -25.53
CA ASP A 286 -4.84 -42.11 -26.68
C ASP A 286 -6.31 -41.77 -26.97
N LEU A 287 -6.60 -40.61 -27.59
CA LEU A 287 -7.54 -40.43 -28.74
C LEU A 287 -7.79 -38.93 -29.08
N LEU A 288 -7.38 -38.52 -30.31
CA LEU A 288 -8.12 -37.72 -31.34
C LEU A 288 -8.62 -36.29 -31.03
N ALA A 289 -8.82 -35.33 -31.96
CA ALA A 289 -8.66 -35.20 -33.41
C ALA A 289 -8.75 -33.69 -33.80
N ASP A 290 -8.36 -33.42 -35.05
CA ASP A 290 -8.39 -32.15 -35.78
C ASP A 290 -9.79 -31.57 -36.03
N GLU A 291 -9.95 -30.23 -36.02
CA GLU A 291 -10.92 -29.51 -36.88
C GLU A 291 -10.30 -28.17 -37.35
N GLU A 292 -10.17 -28.02 -38.68
CA GLU A 292 -9.92 -26.77 -39.41
C GLU A 292 -11.27 -26.15 -39.78
N ASP A 293 -11.42 -24.81 -39.70
CA ASP A 293 -12.55 -24.11 -40.30
C ASP A 293 -12.15 -22.83 -41.06
N ASP A 294 -12.74 -22.73 -42.26
CA ASP A 294 -12.59 -21.72 -43.31
C ASP A 294 -13.20 -20.35 -42.91
N LEU A 295 -12.52 -19.25 -43.22
CA LEU A 295 -13.12 -17.90 -43.22
C LEU A 295 -12.99 -17.20 -44.57
N LEU A 296 -14.15 -16.79 -45.07
CA LEU A 296 -14.42 -16.10 -46.34
C LEU A 296 -14.11 -14.60 -46.25
N ALA A 297 -13.50 -14.05 -47.30
CA ALA A 297 -13.30 -12.62 -47.51
C ALA A 297 -14.57 -11.96 -48.10
N GLY A 298 -15.00 -10.85 -47.51
CA GLY A 298 -16.04 -9.95 -48.04
C GLY A 298 -15.42 -8.64 -48.53
N GLU A 299 -15.92 -8.15 -49.67
CA GLU A 299 -15.46 -6.96 -50.39
C GLU A 299 -16.07 -5.68 -49.77
N GLU A 300 -15.25 -4.62 -49.67
CA GLU A 300 -15.65 -3.28 -49.20
C GLU A 300 -16.09 -2.41 -50.39
N GLU A 301 -17.25 -1.76 -50.27
CA GLU A 301 -17.71 -0.69 -51.17
C GLU A 301 -17.44 0.68 -50.52
N GLU A 302 -16.78 1.57 -51.26
CA GLU A 302 -16.53 2.96 -50.89
C GLU A 302 -17.76 3.83 -51.21
N GLU A 303 -18.34 4.48 -50.19
CA GLU A 303 -19.35 5.54 -50.35
C GLU A 303 -18.72 6.94 -50.19
N GLU A 304 -19.15 7.84 -51.07
CA GLU A 304 -18.70 9.22 -51.24
C GLU A 304 -19.42 10.14 -50.23
N VAL A 305 -18.68 10.75 -49.30
CA VAL A 305 -19.22 11.63 -48.25
C VAL A 305 -19.33 13.07 -48.77
N VAL A 306 -20.53 13.64 -48.62
CA VAL A 306 -20.87 15.06 -48.87
C VAL A 306 -20.67 15.82 -47.57
N GLU A 307 -19.81 16.85 -47.58
CA GLU A 307 -19.61 17.76 -46.45
C GLU A 307 -20.77 18.76 -46.36
N GLU A 308 -21.69 18.54 -45.43
CA GLU A 308 -22.58 19.58 -44.91
C GLU A 308 -21.97 20.15 -43.62
N GLU A 309 -21.95 21.48 -43.50
CA GLU A 309 -21.45 22.19 -42.32
C GLU A 309 -22.37 21.90 -41.11
N ASP A 310 -21.87 21.07 -40.19
CA ASP A 310 -22.59 20.65 -38.99
C ASP A 310 -22.69 21.80 -37.96
N PRO A 311 -23.87 22.03 -37.35
CA PRO A 311 -23.98 22.87 -36.16
C PRO A 311 -23.13 22.28 -35.04
N GLU A 312 -22.49 23.15 -34.25
CA GLU A 312 -21.68 22.74 -33.09
C GLU A 312 -22.44 21.69 -32.27
N PRO A 313 -21.87 20.47 -32.10
CA PRO A 313 -22.57 19.40 -31.43
C PRO A 313 -22.77 19.79 -29.96
N GLU A 314 -24.02 19.98 -29.54
CA GLU A 314 -24.36 19.78 -28.13
C GLU A 314 -23.91 18.36 -27.77
N ILE A 315 -22.84 18.26 -26.98
CA ILE A 315 -22.36 16.99 -26.47
C ILE A 315 -23.43 16.49 -25.51
N GLU A 316 -24.38 15.71 -26.01
CA GLU A 316 -25.24 14.87 -25.18
C GLU A 316 -24.31 13.89 -24.46
N LEU A 317 -23.90 14.24 -23.24
CA LEU A 317 -23.20 13.33 -22.35
C LEU A 317 -24.12 12.11 -22.18
N GLY A 318 -23.72 10.99 -22.77
CA GLY A 318 -24.46 9.74 -22.69
C GLY A 318 -24.68 9.33 -21.22
N PRO A 319 -25.58 8.37 -20.95
CA PRO A 319 -25.99 8.01 -19.60
C PRO A 319 -24.87 7.44 -18.70
N HIS A 320 -23.68 7.19 -19.25
CA HIS A 320 -22.53 6.67 -18.52
C HIS A 320 -21.38 7.68 -18.56
N MET A 321 -21.07 8.29 -17.42
CA MET A 321 -19.91 9.16 -17.26
C MET A 321 -18.74 8.36 -16.69
N ILE A 322 -18.08 7.59 -17.56
CA ILE A 322 -16.94 6.73 -17.22
C ILE A 322 -15.75 7.14 -18.07
N PHE A 323 -14.64 7.46 -17.43
CA PHE A 323 -13.45 8.01 -18.08
C PHE A 323 -12.18 7.25 -17.66
N ARG A 324 -11.33 6.94 -18.65
CA ARG A 324 -9.94 6.56 -18.42
C ARG A 324 -9.09 7.81 -18.29
N VAL A 325 -8.25 7.87 -17.27
CA VAL A 325 -7.29 8.96 -17.07
C VAL A 325 -5.95 8.55 -17.70
N THR A 326 -5.53 9.25 -18.75
CA THR A 326 -4.32 8.93 -19.53
C THR A 326 -3.06 9.63 -19.04
N ASP A 327 -3.20 10.71 -18.28
CA ASP A 327 -2.07 11.51 -17.78
C ASP A 327 -1.39 10.91 -16.54
N GLY A 328 -1.83 9.71 -16.13
CA GLY A 328 -1.35 8.99 -14.94
C GLY A 328 -1.71 9.66 -13.61
N VAL A 329 -2.37 10.81 -13.61
CA VAL A 329 -2.77 11.57 -12.43
C VAL A 329 -4.13 12.20 -12.70
N TRP A 330 -5.04 12.09 -11.74
CA TRP A 330 -6.32 12.80 -11.77
C TRP A 330 -6.27 14.00 -10.82
N ALA A 331 -6.93 15.08 -11.19
CA ALA A 331 -7.15 16.21 -10.30
C ALA A 331 -8.62 16.63 -10.37
N SER A 332 -9.17 17.08 -9.24
CA SER A 332 -10.49 17.70 -9.23
C SER A 332 -10.52 18.92 -10.16
N PRO A 333 -11.69 19.33 -10.68
CA PRO A 333 -11.80 20.46 -11.62
C PRO A 333 -11.18 21.77 -11.09
N ASP A 334 -11.20 21.99 -9.77
CA ASP A 334 -10.60 23.14 -9.10
C ASP A 334 -9.11 22.95 -8.73
N GLY A 335 -8.54 21.77 -9.03
CA GLY A 335 -7.17 21.40 -8.73
C GLY A 335 -6.84 21.27 -7.24
N GLN A 336 -7.84 21.25 -6.35
CA GLN A 336 -7.63 21.17 -4.90
C GLN A 336 -7.36 19.74 -4.40
N VAL A 337 -7.84 18.73 -5.12
CA VAL A 337 -7.61 17.31 -4.82
C VAL A 337 -6.84 16.69 -5.98
N VAL A 338 -5.71 16.03 -5.68
CA VAL A 338 -4.89 15.32 -6.66
C VAL A 338 -4.80 13.85 -6.27
N VAL A 339 -5.03 12.95 -7.22
CA VAL A 339 -4.98 11.50 -7.04
C VAL A 339 -3.92 10.90 -7.97
N ASP A 340 -2.95 10.19 -7.39
CA ASP A 340 -1.84 9.52 -8.06
C ASP A 340 -1.93 8.01 -7.81
N PRO A 341 -1.96 7.13 -8.83
CA PRO A 341 -2.03 5.69 -8.66
C PRO A 341 -0.73 5.08 -8.12
N GLY A 342 0.23 5.87 -7.64
CA GLY A 342 1.45 5.39 -7.01
C GLY A 342 2.54 4.96 -8.00
N GLN A 343 2.38 5.29 -9.30
CA GLN A 343 3.27 4.79 -10.36
C GLN A 343 4.74 5.19 -10.19
N SER A 344 5.06 6.24 -9.45
CA SER A 344 6.44 6.70 -9.23
C SER A 344 7.48 5.67 -8.70
N TYR A 345 7.06 4.49 -8.26
CA TYR A 345 7.94 3.42 -7.75
C TYR A 345 8.16 2.27 -8.74
N VAL A 346 7.91 2.51 -10.04
CA VAL A 346 7.80 1.48 -11.10
C VAL A 346 8.83 0.35 -10.98
N ALA A 347 10.12 0.64 -10.84
CA ALA A 347 11.16 -0.39 -10.95
C ALA A 347 11.22 -1.32 -9.73
N ALA A 348 11.25 -0.77 -8.51
CA ALA A 348 11.28 -1.60 -7.30
C ALA A 348 9.92 -2.29 -7.07
N ALA A 349 8.82 -1.62 -7.38
CA ALA A 349 7.49 -2.22 -7.32
C ALA A 349 7.35 -3.37 -8.34
N LYS A 350 7.80 -3.20 -9.59
CA LYS A 350 7.86 -4.28 -10.60
C LYS A 350 8.60 -5.52 -10.09
N PHE A 351 9.79 -5.30 -9.51
CA PHE A 351 10.58 -6.41 -8.99
C PHE A 351 9.94 -7.05 -7.76
N ALA A 352 9.42 -6.25 -6.82
CA ALA A 352 8.68 -6.74 -5.66
C ALA A 352 7.48 -7.61 -6.08
N GLN A 353 6.69 -7.15 -7.06
CA GLN A 353 5.57 -7.92 -7.57
C GLN A 353 6.03 -9.21 -8.26
N SER A 354 7.14 -9.19 -8.99
CA SER A 354 7.65 -10.42 -9.61
C SER A 354 8.00 -11.50 -8.57
N LEU A 355 8.46 -11.11 -7.38
CA LEU A 355 8.74 -12.03 -6.27
C LEU A 355 7.46 -12.56 -5.65
N ILE A 356 6.46 -11.68 -5.48
CA ILE A 356 5.12 -12.00 -4.97
C ILE A 356 4.41 -12.98 -5.91
N ASN A 357 4.31 -12.66 -7.20
CA ASN A 357 3.71 -13.53 -8.23
C ASN A 357 4.38 -14.90 -8.29
N ALA A 358 5.70 -14.97 -8.12
CA ALA A 358 6.43 -16.24 -8.10
C ALA A 358 6.14 -17.10 -6.86
N SER A 359 5.62 -16.50 -5.79
CA SER A 359 5.35 -17.15 -4.50
C SER A 359 3.87 -17.43 -4.25
N GLU A 360 2.96 -16.70 -4.91
CA GLU A 360 1.52 -16.76 -4.64
C GLU A 360 0.87 -18.12 -4.87
N ASN A 361 1.36 -18.90 -5.84
CA ASN A 361 0.84 -20.24 -6.06
C ASN A 361 0.94 -21.12 -4.81
N ASP A 362 2.04 -20.96 -4.06
CA ASP A 362 2.30 -21.69 -2.81
C ASP A 362 1.83 -20.92 -1.56
N LYS A 363 1.65 -19.60 -1.69
CA LYS A 363 1.34 -18.65 -0.61
C LYS A 363 0.29 -17.65 -1.08
N PRO A 364 -0.98 -18.06 -1.21
CA PRO A 364 -2.05 -17.23 -1.80
C PRO A 364 -2.28 -15.91 -1.05
N LEU A 365 -1.87 -15.82 0.22
CA LEU A 365 -2.04 -14.60 1.02
C LEU A 365 -0.84 -13.66 1.03
N ILE A 366 0.19 -13.94 0.24
CA ILE A 366 1.44 -13.17 0.32
C ILE A 366 1.26 -11.72 -0.16
N ASP A 367 0.36 -11.45 -1.12
CA ASP A 367 0.09 -10.08 -1.56
C ASP A 367 -0.84 -9.34 -0.59
N ASN A 368 -1.73 -10.04 0.13
CA ASN A 368 -2.62 -9.41 1.12
C ASN A 368 -1.89 -8.99 2.42
N LEU A 369 -0.57 -9.16 2.49
CA LEU A 369 0.26 -8.61 3.55
C LEU A 369 0.35 -7.09 3.43
N ARG A 370 0.25 -6.42 4.58
CA ARG A 370 0.41 -4.97 4.68
C ARG A 370 1.67 -4.57 5.44
N PRO A 371 2.44 -3.59 4.94
CA PRO A 371 2.38 -3.05 3.56
C PRO A 371 2.74 -4.14 2.54
N GLY A 372 2.35 -3.99 1.26
CA GLY A 372 2.62 -4.99 0.20
C GLY A 372 4.09 -5.37 0.06
N ALA A 373 4.99 -4.44 0.42
CA ALA A 373 6.44 -4.70 0.60
C ALA A 373 6.78 -5.94 1.44
N MET A 374 5.96 -6.21 2.46
CA MET A 374 6.13 -7.34 3.35
C MET A 374 5.98 -8.65 2.59
N GLY A 375 5.02 -8.75 1.67
CA GLY A 375 4.87 -9.89 0.79
C GLY A 375 6.16 -10.21 0.05
N ALA A 376 6.77 -9.19 -0.58
CA ALA A 376 8.07 -9.35 -1.24
C ALA A 376 9.19 -9.77 -0.28
N MET A 377 9.20 -9.29 0.97
CA MET A 377 10.19 -9.70 1.98
C MET A 377 10.02 -11.15 2.45
N PHE A 378 8.79 -11.64 2.55
CA PHE A 378 8.51 -13.05 2.80
C PHE A 378 8.93 -13.89 1.58
N ALA A 379 8.57 -13.47 0.37
CA ALA A 379 8.96 -14.14 -0.87
C ALA A 379 10.49 -14.28 -0.98
N MET A 380 11.25 -13.20 -0.74
CA MET A 380 12.71 -13.22 -0.77
C MET A 380 13.34 -14.12 0.29
N GLY A 381 12.67 -14.29 1.44
CA GLY A 381 13.16 -15.14 2.52
C GLY A 381 12.99 -16.63 2.26
N SER A 382 11.98 -16.99 1.46
CA SER A 382 11.63 -18.38 1.18
C SER A 382 12.03 -18.83 -0.22
N ASN A 383 12.23 -17.90 -1.15
CA ASN A 383 12.62 -18.20 -2.52
C ASN A 383 14.06 -17.74 -2.83
N ASP A 384 14.80 -18.65 -3.44
CA ASP A 384 16.13 -18.43 -3.97
C ASP A 384 16.16 -18.04 -5.48
N ASP A 385 15.04 -17.66 -6.08
CA ASP A 385 14.91 -17.39 -7.53
C ASP A 385 15.12 -15.93 -7.98
N TRP A 386 15.84 -15.13 -7.20
CA TRP A 386 16.27 -13.78 -7.60
C TRP A 386 17.78 -13.68 -7.77
N GLU A 387 18.23 -13.03 -8.83
CA GLU A 387 19.66 -12.97 -9.18
C GLU A 387 20.29 -11.61 -8.89
N ASP A 388 19.51 -10.52 -8.92
CA ASP A 388 20.03 -9.16 -8.83
C ASP A 388 19.93 -8.59 -7.41
N ALA A 389 21.09 -8.47 -6.77
CA ALA A 389 21.22 -7.90 -5.44
C ALA A 389 20.86 -6.41 -5.37
N GLU A 390 21.03 -5.65 -6.46
CA GLU A 390 20.67 -4.22 -6.51
C GLU A 390 19.16 -4.01 -6.60
N GLN A 391 18.44 -4.90 -7.30
CA GLN A 391 16.98 -4.89 -7.32
C GLN A 391 16.40 -5.19 -5.94
N VAL A 392 16.94 -6.21 -5.25
CA VAL A 392 16.59 -6.50 -3.84
C VAL A 392 16.88 -5.30 -2.95
N ALA A 393 18.07 -4.69 -3.07
CA ALA A 393 18.43 -3.51 -2.28
C ALA A 393 17.51 -2.31 -2.55
N SER A 394 17.01 -2.17 -3.77
CA SER A 394 16.05 -1.12 -4.15
C SER A 394 14.69 -1.33 -3.51
N VAL A 395 14.17 -2.56 -3.50
CA VAL A 395 12.94 -2.91 -2.75
C VAL A 395 13.09 -2.55 -1.28
N PHE A 396 14.17 -2.99 -0.62
CA PHE A 396 14.40 -2.62 0.78
C PHE A 396 14.41 -1.12 0.99
N HIS A 397 15.01 -0.35 0.10
CA HIS A 397 15.11 1.08 0.27
C HIS A 397 13.82 1.84 0.03
N ASP A 398 13.18 1.61 -1.11
CA ASP A 398 11.98 2.35 -1.49
C ASP A 398 10.90 2.10 -0.43
N PHE A 399 10.70 0.85 -0.03
CA PHE A 399 9.74 0.52 1.02
C PHE A 399 10.17 0.98 2.42
N SER A 400 11.47 1.08 2.73
CA SER A 400 11.93 1.65 4.00
C SER A 400 11.64 3.15 4.15
N LEU A 401 11.51 3.88 3.04
CA LEU A 401 11.16 5.31 3.04
C LEU A 401 9.65 5.55 2.95
N ILE A 402 8.95 4.73 2.18
CA ILE A 402 7.52 4.94 1.87
C ILE A 402 6.63 4.40 2.98
N THR A 403 6.91 3.19 3.46
CA THR A 403 6.06 2.54 4.48
C THR A 403 6.37 3.13 5.84
N THR A 404 5.42 3.17 6.79
CA THR A 404 5.78 3.50 8.17
C THR A 404 5.47 2.36 9.15
N PRO A 405 6.37 2.09 10.12
CA PRO A 405 5.94 1.62 11.43
C PRO A 405 5.20 2.83 12.01
N THR A 406 3.89 2.77 11.97
CA THR A 406 3.01 3.88 12.28
C THR A 406 3.08 4.21 13.78
N GLN A 407 2.66 5.43 14.06
CA GLN A 407 2.87 6.21 15.27
C GLN A 407 2.11 5.65 16.46
N ARG A 408 2.59 4.56 17.06
CA ARG A 408 1.99 3.89 18.22
C ARG A 408 1.84 4.75 19.49
N ARG A 409 1.91 6.09 19.43
CA ARG A 409 2.00 7.00 20.56
C ARG A 409 2.03 8.50 20.19
N LYS A 410 0.94 9.10 19.71
CA LYS A 410 0.75 10.56 19.88
C LYS A 410 0.77 10.90 21.37
N GLY A 411 0.29 9.98 22.23
CA GLY A 411 0.47 10.06 23.68
C GLY A 411 1.93 10.07 24.20
N LEU A 412 2.93 9.68 23.41
CA LEU A 412 4.34 9.89 23.77
C LEU A 412 4.90 11.17 23.12
N MET A 413 4.49 11.50 21.89
CA MET A 413 4.94 12.75 21.23
C MET A 413 4.38 14.02 21.89
N ASP A 414 3.18 13.99 22.47
CA ASP A 414 2.58 15.14 23.17
C ASP A 414 3.15 15.35 24.59
N ALA A 415 3.89 14.38 25.13
CA ALA A 415 4.51 14.45 26.47
C ALA A 415 5.98 14.91 26.43
N GLY A 416 6.51 15.19 25.23
CA GLY A 416 7.92 15.54 25.03
C GLY A 416 8.21 17.03 25.00
N THR A 417 9.48 17.37 25.14
CA THR A 417 9.98 18.73 24.92
C THR A 417 10.05 19.01 23.42
N ASP A 418 9.78 20.26 22.99
CA ASP A 418 9.93 20.72 21.59
C ASP A 418 11.37 20.62 21.02
N GLU A 419 12.34 20.13 21.80
CA GLU A 419 13.75 20.04 21.38
C GLU A 419 14.02 18.87 20.43
N GLU A 420 14.15 19.16 19.13
CA GLU A 420 14.44 18.20 18.07
C GLU A 420 15.57 17.18 18.35
N PRO A 421 15.42 15.91 17.92
CA PRO A 421 16.41 14.88 18.15
C PRO A 421 17.64 15.15 17.27
N LYS A 422 18.80 15.30 17.90
CA LYS A 422 20.05 15.58 17.18
C LYS A 422 20.73 14.31 16.70
N TRP A 423 20.15 13.63 15.70
CA TRP A 423 20.68 12.39 15.16
C TRP A 423 22.13 12.52 14.67
N ASN A 424 22.96 11.51 14.96
CA ASN A 424 24.32 11.43 14.42
C ASN A 424 24.30 10.72 13.07
N LEU A 425 24.02 11.49 12.01
CA LEU A 425 23.91 10.98 10.63
C LEU A 425 25.22 10.32 10.16
N LYS A 426 26.38 10.79 10.63
CA LYS A 426 27.67 10.14 10.34
C LYS A 426 27.75 8.73 10.92
N LYS A 427 27.16 8.49 12.10
CA LYS A 427 27.07 7.16 12.71
C LYS A 427 26.04 6.30 11.98
N ALA A 428 24.89 6.88 11.63
CA ALA A 428 23.86 6.21 10.82
C ALA A 428 24.45 5.70 9.50
N ARG A 429 25.14 6.57 8.75
CA ARG A 429 25.79 6.25 7.47
C ARG A 429 26.82 5.12 7.60
N LYS A 430 27.57 5.08 8.71
CA LYS A 430 28.56 4.01 8.99
C LYS A 430 27.94 2.64 9.28
N ARG A 431 26.63 2.54 9.53
CA ARG A 431 25.98 1.24 9.74
C ARG A 431 25.87 0.42 8.46
N GLY A 432 25.87 1.06 7.30
CA GLY A 432 25.66 0.38 6.02
C GLY A 432 24.32 -0.38 6.01
N HIS A 433 24.31 -1.60 5.47
CA HIS A 433 23.11 -2.45 5.41
C HIS A 433 22.41 -2.68 6.76
N LEU A 434 23.14 -2.60 7.88
CA LEU A 434 22.52 -2.77 9.20
C LEU A 434 21.49 -1.69 9.51
N LEU A 435 21.52 -0.54 8.82
CA LEU A 435 20.47 0.47 8.93
C LEU A 435 19.11 -0.06 8.47
N TYR A 436 19.08 -0.83 7.38
CA TYR A 436 17.86 -1.47 6.86
C TYR A 436 17.41 -2.61 7.74
N VAL A 437 18.36 -3.47 8.17
CA VAL A 437 18.07 -4.54 9.12
C VAL A 437 17.34 -3.97 10.32
N ASP A 438 17.78 -2.85 10.88
CA ASP A 438 17.19 -2.28 12.08
C ASP A 438 15.77 -1.71 11.91
N LEU A 439 15.27 -1.64 10.69
CA LEU A 439 13.88 -1.29 10.36
C LEU A 439 12.97 -2.50 10.16
N LEU A 440 13.55 -3.70 10.04
CA LEU A 440 12.79 -4.93 9.84
C LEU A 440 12.31 -5.50 11.16
N ASP A 441 11.07 -5.96 11.16
CA ASP A 441 10.53 -6.71 12.29
C ASP A 441 11.34 -8.00 12.52
N PRO A 442 11.47 -8.44 13.78
CA PRO A 442 12.28 -9.62 14.12
C PRO A 442 11.91 -10.90 13.37
N ASP A 443 10.66 -11.01 12.96
CA ASP A 443 10.01 -12.15 12.30
C ASP A 443 10.02 -12.11 10.78
N VAL A 444 10.42 -11.00 10.15
CA VAL A 444 10.53 -10.98 8.69
C VAL A 444 11.61 -11.98 8.27
N PRO A 445 11.31 -13.00 7.45
CA PRO A 445 12.25 -14.09 7.15
C PRO A 445 13.59 -13.63 6.58
N VAL A 446 13.60 -12.49 5.89
CA VAL A 446 14.82 -11.89 5.32
C VAL A 446 15.79 -11.29 6.34
N ARG A 447 15.30 -10.94 7.53
CA ARG A 447 16.13 -10.32 8.58
C ARG A 447 17.33 -11.19 8.98
N PRO A 448 17.16 -12.47 9.39
CA PRO A 448 18.31 -13.32 9.73
C PRO A 448 19.25 -13.53 8.54
N LEU A 449 18.75 -13.49 7.30
CA LEU A 449 19.57 -13.61 6.10
C LEU A 449 20.48 -12.38 5.92
N LEU A 450 19.94 -11.18 6.10
CA LEU A 450 20.72 -9.95 6.09
C LEU A 450 21.70 -9.82 7.27
N LEU A 451 21.49 -10.53 8.38
CA LEU A 451 22.42 -10.54 9.50
C LEU A 451 23.53 -11.56 9.33
N ASN A 452 23.18 -12.79 8.95
CA ASN A 452 24.04 -13.95 9.17
C ASN A 452 24.20 -14.85 7.96
N ALA A 453 23.43 -14.69 6.87
CA ALA A 453 23.53 -15.63 5.76
C ALA A 453 24.94 -15.64 5.16
N GLU A 454 25.50 -16.85 5.08
CA GLU A 454 26.74 -17.12 4.37
C GLU A 454 26.49 -17.17 2.86
N GLY A 455 27.57 -17.10 2.07
CA GLY A 455 27.50 -17.14 0.61
C GLY A 455 27.49 -15.76 -0.05
N ASN A 456 27.76 -15.76 -1.36
CA ASN A 456 27.98 -14.53 -2.13
C ASN A 456 26.69 -13.73 -2.34
N ARG A 457 25.53 -14.39 -2.38
CA ARG A 457 24.26 -13.74 -2.74
C ARG A 457 23.81 -12.70 -1.72
N TRP A 458 23.54 -13.11 -0.48
CA TRP A 458 23.19 -12.18 0.60
C TRP A 458 24.34 -11.25 0.96
N LEU A 459 25.60 -11.66 0.73
CA LEU A 459 26.74 -10.75 0.82
C LEU A 459 26.64 -9.61 -0.22
N ASN A 460 26.25 -9.91 -1.46
CA ASN A 460 26.04 -8.90 -2.49
C ASN A 460 24.90 -7.96 -2.12
N VAL A 461 23.78 -8.47 -1.59
CA VAL A 461 22.67 -7.61 -1.11
C VAL A 461 23.14 -6.69 0.01
N ARG A 462 23.87 -7.22 1.01
CA ARG A 462 24.45 -6.40 2.08
C ARG A 462 25.42 -5.33 1.54
N ASN A 463 26.19 -5.65 0.50
CA ASN A 463 27.10 -4.68 -0.13
C ASN A 463 26.32 -3.59 -0.86
N ALA A 464 25.31 -3.96 -1.67
CA ALA A 464 24.42 -3.03 -2.37
C ALA A 464 23.71 -2.08 -1.40
N LEU A 465 23.08 -2.62 -0.35
CA LEU A 465 22.47 -1.83 0.72
C LEU A 465 23.47 -0.92 1.42
N THR A 466 24.69 -1.40 1.70
CA THR A 466 25.74 -0.57 2.32
C THR A 466 26.18 0.59 1.41
N GLN A 467 26.31 0.33 0.11
CA GLN A 467 26.62 1.36 -0.88
C GLN A 467 25.48 2.39 -0.97
N ARG A 468 24.22 1.93 -0.95
CA ARG A 468 23.05 2.81 -0.97
C ARG A 468 23.00 3.71 0.26
N VAL A 469 23.21 3.18 1.47
CA VAL A 469 23.36 4.00 2.70
C VAL A 469 24.46 5.06 2.55
N ALA A 470 25.57 4.72 1.89
CA ALA A 470 26.66 5.66 1.68
C ALA A 470 26.26 6.83 0.76
N SER A 471 25.33 6.63 -0.18
CA SER A 471 24.83 7.64 -1.12
C SER A 471 23.57 8.37 -0.70
N LEU A 472 22.92 8.00 0.42
CA LEU A 472 21.71 8.69 0.88
C LEU A 472 21.97 10.15 1.19
N GLU A 473 21.01 11.01 0.87
CA GLU A 473 21.02 12.39 1.35
C GLU A 473 20.79 12.43 2.86
N ASP A 474 21.20 13.53 3.51
CA ASP A 474 21.09 13.65 4.96
C ASP A 474 19.62 13.62 5.44
N ASP A 475 18.68 14.14 4.64
CA ASP A 475 17.24 14.10 4.93
C ASP A 475 16.67 12.67 4.86
N GLU A 476 17.16 11.85 3.93
CA GLU A 476 16.78 10.44 3.86
C GLU A 476 17.34 9.68 5.06
N LEU A 477 18.62 9.89 5.42
CA LEU A 477 19.18 9.30 6.64
C LEU A 477 18.43 9.73 7.89
N LEU A 478 17.99 10.99 7.95
CA LEU A 478 17.14 11.50 9.01
C LEU A 478 15.83 10.70 9.08
N ALA A 479 15.17 10.46 7.95
CA ALA A 479 13.96 9.65 7.86
C ALA A 479 14.17 8.21 8.35
N PHE A 480 15.29 7.58 7.99
CA PHE A 480 15.67 6.26 8.51
C PHE A 480 15.87 6.27 10.03
N CYS A 481 16.56 7.28 10.56
CA CYS A 481 16.79 7.40 12.00
C CYS A 481 15.50 7.65 12.79
N ASP A 482 14.64 8.52 12.26
CA ASP A 482 13.30 8.79 12.75
C ASP A 482 12.48 7.48 12.82
N ARG A 483 12.43 6.75 11.72
CA ARG A 483 11.71 5.47 11.63
C ARG A 483 12.24 4.43 12.60
N MET A 484 13.56 4.27 12.72
CA MET A 484 14.16 3.34 13.70
C MET A 484 13.80 3.73 15.13
N ALA A 485 13.73 5.02 15.45
CA ALA A 485 13.37 5.47 16.79
C ALA A 485 11.94 5.05 17.14
N ILE A 486 11.02 5.17 16.18
CA ILE A 486 9.64 4.68 16.29
C ILE A 486 9.63 3.17 16.44
N HIS A 487 10.24 2.43 15.51
CA HIS A 487 10.31 0.97 15.51
C HIS A 487 10.83 0.39 16.84
N ASN A 488 11.95 0.93 17.35
CA ASN A 488 12.52 0.51 18.63
C ASN A 488 11.61 0.81 19.84
N SER A 489 10.75 1.82 19.74
CA SER A 489 9.76 2.12 20.79
C SER A 489 8.62 1.10 20.83
N ILE A 490 8.26 0.52 19.68
CA ILE A 490 7.18 -0.46 19.51
C ILE A 490 7.61 -1.82 20.06
N TYR A 491 8.79 -2.30 19.67
CA TYR A 491 9.27 -3.65 20.00
C TYR A 491 10.02 -3.76 21.33
N GLY A 492 10.19 -2.64 22.03
CA GLY A 492 10.81 -2.59 23.36
C GLY A 492 12.32 -2.86 23.35
N ALA A 493 13.00 -2.38 24.39
CA ALA A 493 14.46 -2.40 24.50
C ALA A 493 15.11 -3.79 24.72
N ARG A 494 14.51 -4.90 24.24
CA ARG A 494 15.12 -6.24 24.25
C ARG A 494 16.20 -6.36 23.16
N GLY A 495 17.19 -5.45 23.18
CA GLY A 495 18.30 -5.47 22.22
C GLY A 495 19.00 -4.15 21.86
N ALA A 496 18.94 -3.17 22.75
CA ALA A 496 19.92 -2.09 22.98
C ALA A 496 20.48 -1.19 21.82
N TYR A 497 20.28 0.11 22.06
CA TYR A 497 20.97 1.35 21.63
C TYR A 497 20.40 2.16 20.45
N PRO A 498 20.31 3.51 20.59
CA PRO A 498 19.96 4.42 19.50
C PRO A 498 21.07 4.37 18.45
N ARG A 499 20.80 3.72 17.33
CA ARG A 499 21.86 3.40 16.37
C ARG A 499 22.28 4.61 15.54
N CYS A 500 21.46 5.67 15.59
CA CYS A 500 21.74 7.04 15.16
C CYS A 500 22.10 8.01 16.31
N ASP A 501 22.70 7.54 17.41
CA ASP A 501 22.93 8.30 18.67
C ASP A 501 23.07 9.83 18.57
N GLY A 502 21.98 10.51 18.96
CA GLY A 502 21.87 11.89 19.44
C GLY A 502 21.22 11.91 20.83
N TYR A 503 21.44 12.95 21.64
CA TYR A 503 20.90 13.07 23.01
C TYR A 503 19.38 12.81 23.05
N ARG A 504 18.95 11.88 23.91
CA ARG A 504 17.53 11.58 24.15
C ARG A 504 16.91 12.69 25.01
N GLY A 505 16.47 13.78 24.36
CA GLY A 505 15.31 14.49 24.85
C GLY A 505 14.13 13.51 24.88
N THR A 506 13.31 13.54 25.93
CA THR A 506 12.10 12.73 25.99
C THR A 506 11.19 13.16 24.84
N THR A 507 11.04 12.25 23.87
CA THR A 507 9.85 12.08 23.01
C THR A 507 9.52 13.24 22.08
N THR A 508 10.45 13.51 21.17
CA THR A 508 10.35 14.50 20.10
C THR A 508 9.39 14.16 18.96
N ARG A 509 8.97 15.22 18.24
CA ARG A 509 8.30 15.20 16.92
C ARG A 509 9.20 14.54 15.86
N ILE A 510 9.11 13.21 15.78
CA ILE A 510 9.82 12.38 14.81
C ILE A 510 9.02 12.39 13.50
N SER A 511 9.25 13.39 12.64
CA SER A 511 8.59 13.49 11.33
C SER A 511 9.37 14.23 10.24
N LYS A 512 10.44 14.97 10.57
CA LYS A 512 11.09 15.90 9.62
C LYS A 512 11.71 15.22 8.42
N GLY A 513 12.38 14.07 8.60
CA GLY A 513 13.01 13.39 7.47
C GLY A 513 11.97 12.90 6.45
N ARG A 514 10.87 12.35 6.95
CA ARG A 514 9.72 11.93 6.12
C ARG A 514 9.05 13.14 5.45
N GLU A 515 8.81 14.21 6.21
CA GLU A 515 8.21 15.44 5.68
C GLU A 515 9.08 16.05 4.57
N ALA A 516 10.39 16.11 4.74
CA ALA A 516 11.32 16.61 3.72
C ALA A 516 11.29 15.73 2.45
N TRP A 517 11.33 14.40 2.60
CA TRP A 517 11.25 13.47 1.47
C TRP A 517 9.91 13.60 0.71
N LEU A 518 8.79 13.69 1.44
CA LEU A 518 7.47 13.90 0.84
C LEU A 518 7.34 15.29 0.20
N THR A 519 7.88 16.33 0.82
CA THR A 519 7.87 17.69 0.27
C THR A 519 8.51 17.69 -1.11
N LYS A 520 9.70 17.09 -1.23
CA LYS A 520 10.40 16.94 -2.52
C LYS A 520 9.59 16.14 -3.54
N ARG A 521 8.85 15.13 -3.08
CA ARG A 521 7.95 14.35 -3.95
C ARG A 521 6.74 15.15 -4.43
N LEU A 522 6.16 15.97 -3.56
CA LEU A 522 4.96 16.76 -3.85
C LEU A 522 5.25 18.05 -4.61
N GLU A 523 6.51 18.49 -4.65
CA GLU A 523 6.94 19.73 -5.31
C GLU A 523 6.49 19.82 -6.78
N PRO A 524 6.71 18.81 -7.66
CA PRO A 524 6.22 18.87 -9.04
C PRO A 524 4.69 18.98 -9.14
N PHE A 525 3.96 18.35 -8.21
CA PHE A 525 2.51 18.45 -8.16
C PHE A 525 2.06 19.82 -7.64
N GLY A 526 2.78 20.42 -6.69
CA GLY A 526 2.51 21.77 -6.21
C GLY A 526 2.73 22.85 -7.28
N GLU A 527 3.75 22.67 -8.13
CA GLU A 527 4.01 23.53 -9.29
C GLU A 527 2.88 23.46 -10.32
N LYS A 528 2.42 22.24 -10.65
CA LYS A 528 1.34 21.99 -11.63
C LYS A 528 -0.05 22.35 -11.08
N TYR A 529 -0.34 21.96 -9.83
CA TYR A 529 -1.64 22.09 -9.17
C TYR A 529 -1.52 23.05 -7.98
N ARG A 530 -1.42 24.35 -8.29
CA ARG A 530 -1.19 25.41 -7.28
C ARG A 530 -2.29 25.53 -6.22
N ALA A 531 -3.48 25.00 -6.46
CA ALA A 531 -4.57 24.94 -5.49
C ALA A 531 -4.60 23.67 -4.62
N MET A 532 -3.77 22.65 -4.92
CA MET A 532 -3.78 21.34 -4.25
C MET A 532 -3.70 21.47 -2.71
N GLY A 533 -4.80 21.21 -2.02
CA GLY A 533 -4.87 21.09 -0.57
C GLY A 533 -4.80 19.64 -0.10
N THR A 534 -5.20 18.70 -0.97
CA THR A 534 -5.24 17.27 -0.69
C THR A 534 -4.53 16.48 -1.79
N TYR A 535 -3.65 15.56 -1.40
CA TYR A 535 -3.00 14.60 -2.29
C TYR A 535 -3.28 13.17 -1.82
N ILE A 536 -3.76 12.32 -2.71
CA ILE A 536 -4.14 10.93 -2.41
C ILE A 536 -3.32 10.03 -3.32
N TYR A 537 -2.76 8.94 -2.77
CA TYR A 537 -2.05 7.95 -3.57
C TYR A 537 -2.31 6.50 -3.13
N GLY A 538 -1.96 5.52 -3.96
CA GLY A 538 -2.20 4.08 -3.73
C GLY A 538 -0.97 3.16 -3.84
N SER A 539 -1.23 1.87 -4.07
CA SER A 539 -0.31 0.77 -4.45
C SER A 539 0.71 0.31 -3.40
N THR A 540 0.36 0.42 -2.11
CA THR A 540 1.25 -0.06 -1.03
C THR A 540 0.55 -0.95 0.01
N HIS A 541 -0.76 -1.15 -0.13
CA HIS A 541 -1.65 -1.78 0.85
C HIS A 541 -1.72 -1.05 2.20
N ALA A 542 -0.93 0.01 2.41
CA ALA A 542 -0.89 0.76 3.65
C ALA A 542 -1.94 1.88 3.64
N ALA A 543 -2.90 1.80 4.55
CA ALA A 543 -3.83 2.87 4.84
C ALA A 543 -3.20 3.88 5.80
N GLU A 544 -2.90 5.09 5.36
CA GLU A 544 -2.20 6.09 6.16
C GLU A 544 -2.63 7.52 5.79
N PHE A 545 -2.61 8.46 6.75
CA PHE A 545 -2.80 9.89 6.47
C PHE A 545 -1.85 10.78 7.28
N TRP A 546 -1.52 11.97 6.76
CA TRP A 546 -0.71 12.98 7.44
C TRP A 546 -0.85 14.35 6.75
N SER A 547 -0.06 15.33 7.19
CA SER A 547 0.06 16.65 6.54
C SER A 547 1.52 16.98 6.28
N VAL A 548 1.79 17.70 5.18
CA VAL A 548 3.14 18.11 4.76
C VAL A 548 3.16 19.62 4.60
N ALA A 549 4.04 20.32 5.32
CA ALA A 549 4.26 21.74 5.08
C ALA A 549 5.06 21.92 3.78
N MET A 550 4.53 22.71 2.86
CA MET A 550 5.21 23.03 1.60
C MET A 550 5.83 24.45 1.72
N PRO A 551 7.14 24.64 1.44
CA PRO A 551 7.82 25.92 1.67
C PRO A 551 7.18 27.14 1.01
N GLU A 552 6.61 26.96 -0.18
CA GLU A 552 6.02 28.05 -0.99
C GLU A 552 4.52 28.25 -0.72
N ARG A 553 3.96 27.58 0.30
CA ARG A 553 2.52 27.59 0.58
C ARG A 553 2.21 28.03 1.99
N SER A 554 1.13 28.79 2.12
CA SER A 554 0.61 29.23 3.42
C SER A 554 -0.12 28.12 4.17
N ARG A 555 -0.53 27.04 3.49
CA ARG A 555 -1.27 25.91 4.05
C ARG A 555 -0.54 24.59 3.77
N PRO A 556 -0.51 23.65 4.74
CA PRO A 556 0.02 22.32 4.51
C PRO A 556 -0.89 21.54 3.55
N VAL A 557 -0.31 20.57 2.85
CA VAL A 557 -1.06 19.61 2.02
C VAL A 557 -1.43 18.41 2.88
N ALA A 558 -2.70 18.04 2.92
CA ALA A 558 -3.16 16.80 3.52
C ALA A 558 -2.85 15.64 2.57
N VAL A 559 -2.18 14.61 3.07
CA VAL A 559 -1.73 13.47 2.26
C VAL A 559 -2.37 12.20 2.77
N TYR A 560 -2.93 11.42 1.85
CA TYR A 560 -3.56 10.15 2.13
C TYR A 560 -2.97 9.05 1.25
N ASN A 561 -2.70 7.91 1.86
CA ASN A 561 -2.52 6.65 1.17
C ASN A 561 -3.83 5.89 1.28
N SER A 562 -4.51 5.65 0.16
CA SER A 562 -5.84 5.01 0.14
C SER A 562 -5.79 3.55 0.58
N GLY A 563 -4.60 2.94 0.63
CA GLY A 563 -4.42 1.53 0.91
C GLY A 563 -4.93 0.70 -0.26
N ALA A 564 -5.69 -0.34 0.06
CA ALA A 564 -6.26 -1.24 -0.93
C ALA A 564 -7.71 -1.60 -0.56
N PHE A 565 -8.57 -1.73 -1.58
CA PHE A 565 -9.95 -2.18 -1.45
C PHE A 565 -10.02 -3.71 -1.48
N GLN A 566 -9.17 -4.33 -0.65
CA GLN A 566 -9.09 -5.77 -0.46
C GLN A 566 -8.91 -6.09 1.02
N ARG A 567 -9.09 -7.36 1.39
CA ARG A 567 -8.88 -7.81 2.76
C ARG A 567 -7.39 -8.00 3.00
N LEU A 568 -6.85 -7.18 3.89
CA LEU A 568 -5.43 -7.18 4.23
C LEU A 568 -5.19 -7.67 5.65
N PHE A 569 -3.95 -8.03 5.94
CA PHE A 569 -3.49 -8.27 7.31
C PHE A 569 -2.04 -7.79 7.51
N ASP A 570 -1.76 -7.33 8.72
CA ASP A 570 -0.40 -6.96 9.14
C ASP A 570 0.33 -8.15 9.82
N PRO A 571 1.64 -8.02 10.11
CA PRO A 571 2.41 -9.07 10.77
C PRO A 571 1.89 -9.50 12.16
N LEU A 572 1.26 -8.60 12.93
CA LEU A 572 0.68 -8.97 14.23
C LEU A 572 -0.59 -9.81 14.03
N THR A 573 -1.43 -9.42 13.08
CA THR A 573 -2.61 -10.21 12.68
C THR A 573 -2.18 -11.57 12.14
N HIS A 574 -1.14 -11.62 11.30
CA HIS A 574 -0.56 -12.87 10.81
C HIS A 574 -0.13 -13.79 11.94
N ARG A 575 0.59 -13.26 12.95
CA ARG A 575 0.97 -14.00 14.15
C ARG A 575 -0.23 -14.51 14.93
N SER A 576 -1.23 -13.67 15.19
CA SER A 576 -2.42 -14.08 15.94
C SER A 576 -3.21 -15.18 15.22
N LEU A 577 -3.34 -15.07 13.90
CA LEU A 577 -3.97 -16.11 13.08
C LEU A 577 -3.15 -17.40 13.05
N THR A 578 -1.83 -17.30 12.92
CA THR A 578 -0.89 -18.44 12.92
C THR A 578 -0.92 -19.17 14.25
N ALA A 579 -0.83 -18.43 15.37
CA ALA A 579 -0.95 -18.95 16.72
C ALA A 579 -2.25 -19.74 16.90
N LYS A 580 -3.37 -19.16 16.48
CA LYS A 580 -4.68 -19.81 16.54
C LYS A 580 -4.75 -21.07 15.68
N LEU A 581 -4.24 -21.03 14.45
CA LEU A 581 -4.24 -22.16 13.51
C LEU A 581 -3.39 -23.32 14.02
N LEU A 582 -2.22 -23.02 14.58
CA LEU A 582 -1.26 -24.03 15.07
C LEU A 582 -1.50 -24.45 16.53
N GLY A 583 -2.46 -23.83 17.23
CA GLY A 583 -2.66 -24.05 18.66
C GLY A 583 -1.45 -23.65 19.52
N LYS A 584 -0.71 -22.62 19.09
CA LYS A 584 0.49 -22.07 19.76
C LYS A 584 0.20 -20.73 20.39
N GLU A 585 0.99 -20.33 21.38
CA GLU A 585 1.04 -18.94 21.84
C GLU A 585 1.82 -18.08 20.83
N VAL A 586 1.43 -16.81 20.67
CA VAL A 586 2.10 -15.87 19.74
C VAL A 586 3.60 -15.74 20.00
N VAL A 587 4.02 -15.88 21.27
CA VAL A 587 5.43 -15.79 21.68
C VAL A 587 6.26 -17.01 21.32
N ASP A 588 5.62 -18.13 21.02
CA ASP A 588 6.26 -19.41 20.68
C ASP A 588 6.33 -19.65 19.17
N LEU A 589 5.79 -18.73 18.36
CA LEU A 589 5.87 -18.79 16.91
C LEU A 589 7.29 -18.57 16.40
N THR A 590 7.68 -19.39 15.44
CA THR A 590 8.93 -19.27 14.69
C THR A 590 8.70 -18.55 13.35
N ALA A 591 9.78 -18.15 12.67
CA ALA A 591 9.69 -17.62 11.31
C ALA A 591 9.13 -18.66 10.33
N ASP A 592 9.51 -19.94 10.50
CA ASP A 592 9.02 -21.05 9.69
C ASP A 592 7.51 -21.27 9.89
N ASP A 593 7.01 -21.12 11.14
CA ASP A 593 5.57 -21.20 11.41
C ASP A 593 4.80 -20.11 10.64
N LEU A 594 5.30 -18.89 10.63
CA LEU A 594 4.68 -17.78 9.90
C LEU A 594 4.74 -18.01 8.39
N ASP A 595 5.86 -18.52 7.88
CA ASP A 595 6.03 -18.78 6.47
C ASP A 595 5.10 -19.90 5.97
N GLN A 596 5.00 -20.99 6.73
CA GLN A 596 4.16 -22.14 6.39
C GLN A 596 2.68 -21.78 6.37
N THR A 597 2.22 -20.93 7.29
CA THR A 597 0.79 -20.60 7.37
C THR A 597 0.32 -19.66 6.26
N LEU A 598 1.21 -18.89 5.61
CA LEU A 598 0.84 -18.11 4.41
C LEU A 598 0.28 -18.99 3.29
N GLY A 599 0.72 -20.25 3.20
CA GLY A 599 0.20 -21.25 2.26
C GLY A 599 -1.12 -21.91 2.69
N SER A 600 -1.54 -21.70 3.95
CA SER A 600 -2.66 -22.44 4.56
C SER A 600 -3.90 -21.58 4.82
N PHE A 601 -3.77 -20.26 4.74
CA PHE A 601 -4.89 -19.36 5.01
C PHE A 601 -5.77 -19.15 3.79
N ASP A 602 -7.07 -19.26 4.02
CA ASP A 602 -8.08 -18.71 3.12
C ASP A 602 -8.34 -17.21 3.41
N LEU A 603 -8.51 -16.41 2.35
CA LEU A 603 -8.90 -14.98 2.40
C LEU A 603 -10.12 -14.69 3.28
N ARG A 604 -11.04 -15.66 3.44
CA ARG A 604 -12.23 -15.56 4.28
C ARG A 604 -11.90 -15.51 5.78
N HIS A 605 -10.69 -15.87 6.18
CA HIS A 605 -10.21 -15.70 7.54
C HIS A 605 -9.84 -14.25 7.88
N LEU A 606 -9.52 -13.44 6.86
CA LEU A 606 -9.16 -12.04 7.05
C LEU A 606 -10.40 -11.19 7.39
N PRO A 607 -10.23 -10.11 8.17
CA PRO A 607 -11.29 -9.13 8.39
C PRO A 607 -11.81 -8.58 7.07
N ALA A 608 -13.14 -8.47 6.94
CA ALA A 608 -13.79 -7.91 5.76
C ALA A 608 -13.80 -6.38 5.82
N CYS A 609 -12.61 -5.80 5.80
CA CYS A 609 -12.39 -4.36 5.80
C CYS A 609 -11.67 -3.90 4.55
N TYR A 610 -12.19 -2.84 3.93
CA TYR A 610 -11.71 -2.32 2.65
C TYR A 610 -11.43 -0.83 2.82
N SER A 611 -10.23 -0.40 2.49
CA SER A 611 -9.77 0.97 2.73
C SER A 611 -10.28 1.92 1.64
N THR A 612 -10.64 3.16 2.02
CA THR A 612 -11.03 4.21 1.07
C THR A 612 -10.74 5.60 1.62
N VAL A 613 -10.60 6.59 0.74
CA VAL A 613 -10.53 8.00 1.11
C VAL A 613 -11.79 8.69 0.59
N MET A 614 -12.50 9.39 1.47
CA MET A 614 -13.67 10.18 1.13
C MET A 614 -13.36 11.66 1.30
N VAL A 615 -13.62 12.46 0.27
CA VAL A 615 -13.47 13.92 0.27
C VAL A 615 -14.84 14.56 0.12
N ARG A 616 -15.14 15.51 1.01
CA ARG A 616 -16.33 16.37 0.95
C ARG A 616 -15.92 17.82 0.86
N TYR A 617 -16.76 18.66 0.28
CA TYR A 617 -16.52 20.10 0.23
C TYR A 617 -17.34 20.80 1.31
N GLU A 618 -16.66 21.56 2.16
CA GLU A 618 -17.27 22.47 3.12
C GLU A 618 -16.82 23.89 2.77
N ASP A 619 -17.77 24.76 2.38
CA ASP A 619 -17.47 26.12 1.93
C ASP A 619 -16.35 26.18 0.87
N GLU A 620 -16.48 25.38 -0.20
CA GLU A 620 -15.52 25.25 -1.31
C GLU A 620 -14.13 24.69 -0.92
N THR A 621 -13.95 24.25 0.33
CA THR A 621 -12.70 23.64 0.80
C THR A 621 -12.87 22.12 0.92
N PRO A 622 -12.02 21.30 0.26
CA PRO A 622 -12.10 19.86 0.39
C PRO A 622 -11.55 19.40 1.75
N THR A 623 -12.36 18.63 2.45
CA THR A 623 -12.02 17.92 3.68
C THR A 623 -11.99 16.43 3.37
N ALA A 624 -10.79 15.85 3.41
CA ALA A 624 -10.58 14.43 3.18
C ALA A 624 -10.59 13.63 4.50
N SER A 625 -11.09 12.41 4.44
CA SER A 625 -11.12 11.49 5.57
C SER A 625 -10.84 10.08 5.09
N PHE A 626 -9.99 9.37 5.83
CA PHE A 626 -9.76 7.95 5.60
C PHE A 626 -10.87 7.14 6.30
N LYS A 627 -11.47 6.18 5.59
CA LYS A 627 -12.53 5.30 6.10
C LYS A 627 -12.21 3.84 5.77
N ASN A 628 -12.78 2.94 6.55
CA ASN A 628 -12.85 1.53 6.22
C ASN A 628 -14.30 1.14 5.94
N TRP A 629 -14.57 0.53 4.80
CA TRP A 629 -15.82 -0.19 4.61
C TRP A 629 -15.73 -1.54 5.32
N TYR A 630 -16.59 -1.77 6.32
CA TYR A 630 -16.64 -3.04 7.04
C TYR A 630 -17.91 -3.81 6.69
N LEU A 631 -17.74 -5.06 6.24
CA LEU A 631 -18.86 -5.97 5.97
C LEU A 631 -18.84 -7.18 6.92
N PRO A 632 -19.64 -7.19 8.00
CA PRO A 632 -19.71 -8.35 8.89
C PRO A 632 -20.10 -9.63 8.12
N LYS A 633 -19.49 -10.77 8.45
CA LYS A 633 -19.66 -12.05 7.73
C LYS A 633 -21.11 -12.48 7.49
N LYS A 634 -22.04 -12.09 8.36
CA LYS A 634 -23.47 -12.45 8.30
C LYS A 634 -24.40 -11.26 8.04
N ALA A 635 -23.87 -10.04 7.92
CA ALA A 635 -24.71 -8.86 7.75
C ALA A 635 -25.17 -8.71 6.30
N GLU A 636 -26.34 -8.10 6.10
CA GLU A 636 -26.88 -7.75 4.78
C GLU A 636 -26.13 -6.59 4.11
N THR A 637 -25.73 -5.64 4.94
CA THR A 637 -25.08 -4.39 4.58
C THR A 637 -23.83 -4.21 5.43
N GLY A 638 -22.90 -3.40 4.94
CA GLY A 638 -21.75 -2.96 5.70
C GLY A 638 -21.98 -1.60 6.38
N GLU A 639 -20.92 -1.08 6.97
CA GLU A 639 -20.88 0.25 7.57
C GLU A 639 -19.55 0.93 7.27
N LEU A 640 -19.57 2.25 7.07
CA LEU A 640 -18.36 3.06 7.00
C LEU A 640 -17.85 3.30 8.41
N LEU A 641 -16.67 2.74 8.67
CA LEU A 641 -15.95 2.92 9.92
C LEU A 641 -14.88 4.00 9.78
N GLU A 642 -14.55 4.63 10.90
CA GLU A 642 -13.36 5.46 10.97
C GLU A 642 -12.09 4.63 10.74
N ALA A 643 -11.00 5.30 10.35
CA ALA A 643 -9.67 4.70 10.18
C ALA A 643 -9.24 3.75 11.33
N CYS A 644 -9.74 4.07 12.53
CA CYS A 644 -9.28 3.59 13.81
C CYS A 644 -10.21 2.56 14.46
N ASP A 645 -11.25 2.11 13.77
CA ASP A 645 -12.26 1.24 14.39
C ASP A 645 -11.72 -0.18 14.63
N GLU A 646 -11.90 -0.68 15.85
CA GLU A 646 -11.41 -1.99 16.29
C GLU A 646 -12.05 -3.17 15.55
N LYS A 647 -13.23 -2.99 14.92
CA LYS A 647 -13.93 -4.06 14.17
C LYS A 647 -13.12 -4.55 12.98
N CYS A 648 -12.26 -3.71 12.41
CA CYS A 648 -11.34 -4.12 11.37
C CYS A 648 -10.19 -4.99 11.88
N GLY A 649 -10.22 -5.39 13.16
CA GLY A 649 -9.15 -6.14 13.83
C GLY A 649 -7.86 -5.33 13.99
N TRP A 650 -7.84 -4.14 13.38
CA TRP A 650 -6.72 -3.27 13.23
C TRP A 650 -7.19 -1.84 13.39
N VAL A 651 -6.78 -1.28 14.53
CA VAL A 651 -6.66 0.14 14.74
C VAL A 651 -5.36 0.50 14.00
N SER A 652 -5.39 1.43 13.02
CA SER A 652 -4.14 1.88 12.39
C SER A 652 -3.09 2.18 13.47
N GLU A 653 -1.77 1.96 13.28
CA GLU A 653 -0.90 2.30 14.41
C GLU A 653 -0.91 3.82 14.70
N GLN A 654 -1.46 4.66 13.79
CA GLN A 654 -1.80 6.07 14.02
C GLN A 654 -3.02 6.29 14.92
N CYS A 655 -3.75 5.24 15.23
CA CYS A 655 -5.01 5.23 15.95
C CYS A 655 -4.91 4.66 17.37
N MET A 656 -3.71 4.23 17.80
CA MET A 656 -3.48 3.66 19.15
C MET A 656 -3.30 4.74 20.25
N ASP A 657 -4.10 5.80 20.23
CA ASP A 657 -4.07 6.89 21.22
C ASP A 657 -5.19 6.84 22.26
#